data_AF-A0A1E7ITC2-F1
#
_entry.id   AF-A0A1E7ITC2-F1
#
_cell.length_a   1.000
_cell.length_b   1.000
_cell.length_c   1.000
_cell.angle_alpha   90.00
_cell.angle_beta   90.00
_cell.angle_gamma   90.00
#
_symmetry.space_group_name_H-M   'P 1'
#
loop_
_entity.id
_entity.type
_entity.pdbx_description
1 polymer ?
#
loop_
_entity_poly.entity_id
_entity_poly.type
_entity_poly.pdbx_seq_one_letter_code
_entity_poly.pdbx_strand_id
1 'polypeptide(L)'
;MYAAARVSTGYTGLDSILDDLRIGDNVVLTVDSIDDYRYFVGAFVDQALSDGRNIIYFCFGDHAPLLGASPKIKKYDLDPRQGFESFTRRIYEVVTEQGVGAFYVFDCLSDLASAWATDHMVGNFFRVTCPYLFELDTVAYFALIRDRHSFRTIERIRDTTQVLIDVFNHGEHFHIQPLKVWQRRSPTMFLPHRKKGEDFIPLVNSFEATRLLSSLAERDRDSARRQIDHWHRLFLDAEQVNEDPDAGLEQQQMVKHICRHMIGREERILGLAHKYFSLQDLLNIKSRVIGSGFIGGKAVGMLLAHNVLRRDSRFDWDKHLETHDSFYVGSNVYYSYIVHNGLWRLFMQQKSEAGYFAAAKELQEKILQGSFHASLREGFQKMLEYFGQYPIIVRSSSLLEDSFGNAFAGKYDSFFCVNQGSPEERLEQFEEAVRKIFASTMSEDALAYRLQRGLDQQDEQMALLVQRVSGAYREHYYFPELAGVGVSYNTFVWDKEMDPQAGMLRLVLGLGTRAVDRAEGDYPCIVALDAPQKRPHGGFADTRKFSQRDVDLLDINANELRTMSLLSLTEEKIDIPWHRYAVRDYETMQLLERRGKKGLDVWLLTFDQLFSETSFIELMQRMLKTIEKAYDYPVDVEFTVNFAADGTPQIDVVQCRPLQTKGAEKEVKIPTRVPEEQIFFQSEGNFMGGNVSRPLKWVIWVDPEPYVKLPLSEKYEIARLIGRLNKRIADKEKSPTLLLGPGRWGTSTPSMGVPVSFSEISNLTALAEVAFTAGELMPELSFGSHFFQDLVEADIFYLA
;
A
#
# COMPACT_ATOMS: atom_id res chain seq x y z
N MET A 1 25.87 -6.54 -39.23
CA MET A 1 26.79 -7.57 -38.69
C MET A 1 28.07 -6.87 -38.29
N TYR A 2 28.11 -6.28 -37.09
CA TYR A 2 29.38 -5.86 -36.49
C TYR A 2 29.94 -7.08 -35.75
N ALA A 3 31.20 -7.45 -36.00
CA ALA A 3 31.88 -8.41 -35.15
C ALA A 3 31.99 -7.79 -33.76
N ALA A 4 31.29 -8.35 -32.77
CA ALA A 4 31.35 -7.85 -31.40
C ALA A 4 32.80 -7.88 -30.91
N ALA A 5 33.27 -6.79 -30.29
CA ALA A 5 34.62 -6.72 -29.77
C ALA A 5 34.82 -7.82 -28.72
N ARG A 6 35.93 -8.56 -28.85
CA ARG A 6 36.31 -9.67 -27.97
C ARG A 6 36.88 -9.13 -26.67
N VAL A 7 36.55 -9.78 -25.58
CA VAL A 7 36.99 -9.46 -24.21
C VAL A 7 37.51 -10.75 -23.59
N SER A 8 38.67 -10.69 -22.94
CA SER A 8 39.25 -11.85 -22.27
C SER A 8 38.65 -12.03 -20.87
N THR A 9 38.47 -13.28 -20.44
CA THR A 9 38.14 -13.67 -19.07
C THR A 9 39.34 -13.58 -18.11
N GLY A 10 40.53 -13.26 -18.62
CA GLY A 10 41.81 -13.39 -17.90
C GLY A 10 42.44 -14.79 -17.99
N TYR A 11 41.70 -15.78 -18.50
CA TYR A 11 42.19 -17.13 -18.75
C TYR A 11 42.09 -17.47 -20.24
N THR A 12 43.22 -17.58 -20.93
CA THR A 12 43.27 -17.96 -22.35
C THR A 12 42.60 -19.30 -22.63
N GLY A 13 42.72 -20.26 -21.71
CA GLY A 13 42.03 -21.55 -21.82
C GLY A 13 40.51 -21.42 -21.75
N LEU A 14 39.99 -20.50 -20.94
CA LEU A 14 38.55 -20.25 -20.83
C LEU A 14 38.02 -19.47 -22.04
N ASP A 15 38.80 -18.49 -22.52
CA ASP A 15 38.49 -17.71 -23.72
C ASP A 15 38.34 -18.62 -24.94
N SER A 16 39.23 -19.62 -25.09
CA SER A 16 39.15 -20.62 -26.15
C SER A 16 37.89 -21.48 -26.07
N ILE A 17 37.37 -21.76 -24.87
CA ILE A 17 36.14 -22.55 -24.70
C ILE A 17 34.92 -21.72 -25.06
N LEU A 18 34.90 -20.45 -24.64
CA LEU A 18 33.75 -19.56 -24.77
C LEU A 18 33.68 -18.84 -26.14
N ASP A 19 34.71 -18.94 -26.99
CA ASP A 19 34.92 -18.06 -28.16
C ASP A 19 34.97 -16.58 -27.74
N ASP A 20 35.82 -16.33 -26.72
CA ASP A 20 35.96 -15.08 -25.97
C ASP A 20 34.65 -14.62 -25.29
N LEU A 21 34.77 -13.68 -24.35
CA LEU A 21 33.62 -12.85 -24.00
C LEU A 21 33.38 -11.83 -25.10
N ARG A 22 32.13 -11.42 -25.26
CA ARG A 22 31.72 -10.38 -26.19
C ARG A 22 31.19 -9.20 -25.41
N ILE A 23 31.43 -8.00 -25.93
CA ILE A 23 30.72 -6.81 -25.47
C ILE A 23 29.20 -7.06 -25.47
N GLY A 24 28.56 -6.75 -24.35
CA GLY A 24 27.17 -7.09 -24.02
C GLY A 24 27.02 -8.33 -23.12
N ASP A 25 28.07 -9.13 -22.90
CA ASP A 25 27.94 -10.35 -22.09
C ASP A 25 27.71 -10.05 -20.61
N ASN A 26 26.54 -10.45 -20.11
CA ASN A 26 26.34 -10.75 -18.70
C ASN A 26 26.84 -12.17 -18.43
N VAL A 27 27.79 -12.31 -17.52
CA VAL A 27 28.43 -13.57 -17.12
C VAL A 27 27.97 -13.92 -15.72
N VAL A 28 27.31 -15.07 -15.58
CA VAL A 28 26.85 -15.60 -14.28
C VAL A 28 27.65 -16.85 -13.97
N LEU A 29 28.29 -16.87 -12.80
CA LEU A 29 29.00 -18.03 -12.26
C LEU A 29 28.18 -18.68 -11.15
N THR A 30 27.79 -19.93 -11.32
CA THR A 30 27.26 -20.75 -10.22
C THR A 30 28.45 -21.40 -9.51
N VAL A 31 28.64 -21.12 -8.23
CA VAL A 31 29.83 -21.51 -7.46
C VAL A 31 29.45 -22.23 -6.16
N ASP A 32 30.38 -23.02 -5.62
CA ASP A 32 30.21 -23.65 -4.31
C ASP A 32 30.54 -22.66 -3.17
N SER A 33 31.45 -21.70 -3.40
CA SER A 33 31.86 -20.69 -2.42
C SER A 33 32.16 -19.32 -3.04
N ILE A 34 32.17 -18.27 -2.22
CA ILE A 34 32.59 -16.92 -2.64
C ILE A 34 34.06 -16.86 -3.04
N ASP A 35 34.91 -17.68 -2.44
CA ASP A 35 36.34 -17.71 -2.78
C ASP A 35 36.55 -18.22 -4.20
N ASP A 36 35.75 -19.21 -4.63
CA ASP A 36 35.72 -19.68 -6.01
C ASP A 36 35.33 -18.55 -6.97
N TYR A 37 34.31 -17.75 -6.61
CA TYR A 37 33.92 -16.59 -7.43
C TYR A 37 35.02 -15.53 -7.51
N ARG A 38 35.63 -15.19 -6.37
CA ARG A 38 36.73 -14.21 -6.28
C ARG A 38 37.90 -14.62 -7.19
N TYR A 39 38.19 -15.91 -7.27
CA TYR A 39 39.27 -16.45 -8.11
C TYR A 39 39.10 -16.15 -9.61
N PHE A 40 37.89 -16.30 -10.16
CA PHE A 40 37.64 -16.02 -11.59
C PHE A 40 37.50 -14.53 -11.88
N VAL A 41 36.79 -13.81 -11.01
CA VAL A 41 36.58 -12.37 -11.19
C VAL A 41 37.89 -11.60 -11.09
N GLY A 42 38.80 -12.02 -10.21
CA GLY A 42 40.12 -11.38 -10.08
C GLY A 42 40.88 -11.36 -11.40
N ALA A 43 40.98 -12.51 -12.08
CA ALA A 43 41.68 -12.61 -13.37
C ALA A 43 41.05 -11.73 -14.46
N PHE A 44 39.72 -11.69 -14.54
CA PHE A 44 39.00 -10.81 -15.46
C PHE A 44 39.30 -9.33 -15.18
N VAL A 45 39.26 -8.92 -13.92
CA VAL A 45 39.52 -7.52 -13.52
C VAL A 45 40.97 -7.13 -13.81
N ASP A 46 41.94 -7.99 -13.50
CA ASP A 46 43.36 -7.73 -13.78
C ASP A 46 43.61 -7.51 -15.28
N GLN A 47 43.01 -8.36 -16.13
CA GLN A 47 43.09 -8.22 -17.58
C GLN A 47 42.39 -6.95 -18.07
N ALA A 48 41.19 -6.66 -17.59
CA ALA A 48 40.45 -5.46 -17.97
C ALA A 48 41.16 -4.16 -17.56
N LEU A 49 41.84 -4.15 -16.41
CA LEU A 49 42.68 -3.04 -15.97
C LEU A 49 43.92 -2.85 -16.85
N SER A 50 44.52 -3.95 -17.31
CA SER A 50 45.60 -3.94 -18.31
C SER A 50 45.13 -3.36 -19.64
N ASP A 51 43.91 -3.70 -20.05
CA ASP A 51 43.28 -3.20 -21.28
C ASP A 51 42.76 -1.75 -21.18
N GLY A 52 42.97 -1.09 -20.03
CA GLY A 52 42.57 0.30 -19.79
C GLY A 52 41.06 0.50 -19.65
N ARG A 53 40.31 -0.54 -19.29
CA ARG A 53 38.87 -0.46 -19.06
C ARG A 53 38.55 0.16 -17.70
N ASN A 54 37.42 0.86 -17.64
CA ASN A 54 36.86 1.35 -16.38
C ASN A 54 36.11 0.21 -15.69
N ILE A 55 36.48 -0.08 -14.43
CA ILE A 55 35.87 -1.13 -13.63
C ILE A 55 34.99 -0.50 -12.55
N ILE A 56 33.74 -0.93 -12.50
CA ILE A 56 32.75 -0.53 -11.51
C ILE A 56 32.41 -1.75 -10.66
N TYR A 57 32.58 -1.61 -9.34
CA TYR A 57 32.33 -2.69 -8.41
C TYR A 57 31.19 -2.33 -7.47
N PHE A 58 30.08 -3.07 -7.56
CA PHE A 58 28.96 -2.96 -6.64
C PHE A 58 29.12 -3.96 -5.49
N CYS A 59 29.34 -3.43 -4.29
CA CYS A 59 29.51 -4.21 -3.08
C CYS A 59 28.25 -4.13 -2.23
N PHE A 60 27.65 -5.28 -1.92
CA PHE A 60 26.41 -5.42 -1.16
C PHE A 60 26.28 -6.76 -0.42
N GLY A 61 27.22 -7.68 -0.60
CA GLY A 61 27.19 -9.01 0.02
C GLY A 61 27.77 -8.99 1.44
N ASP A 62 27.34 -9.94 2.27
CA ASP A 62 27.86 -10.15 3.63
C ASP A 62 29.14 -11.01 3.60
N HIS A 63 30.09 -10.64 2.73
CA HIS A 63 31.38 -11.33 2.58
C HIS A 63 32.53 -10.32 2.41
N ALA A 64 33.77 -10.80 2.55
CA ALA A 64 34.94 -9.96 2.29
C ALA A 64 34.91 -9.47 0.83
N PRO A 65 35.28 -8.20 0.55
CA PRO A 65 35.24 -7.63 -0.79
C PRO A 65 35.92 -8.52 -1.83
N LEU A 66 35.33 -8.62 -3.01
CA LEU A 66 35.88 -9.42 -4.11
C LEU A 66 37.15 -8.80 -4.68
N LEU A 67 37.20 -7.47 -4.72
CA LEU A 67 38.29 -6.71 -5.32
C LEU A 67 39.04 -5.88 -4.28
N GLY A 68 40.36 -5.81 -4.43
CA GLY A 68 41.21 -4.93 -3.63
C GLY A 68 41.05 -3.45 -4.00
N ALA A 69 41.53 -2.55 -3.13
CA ALA A 69 41.51 -1.11 -3.40
C ALA A 69 42.46 -0.73 -4.55
N SER A 70 41.94 -0.09 -5.60
CA SER A 70 42.71 0.43 -6.73
C SER A 70 42.11 1.75 -7.20
N PRO A 71 42.92 2.77 -7.56
CA PRO A 71 42.43 4.04 -8.06
C PRO A 71 41.68 3.93 -9.42
N LYS A 72 41.83 2.80 -10.12
CA LYS A 72 41.13 2.51 -11.38
C LYS A 72 39.82 1.73 -11.21
N ILE A 73 39.51 1.30 -9.98
CA ILE A 73 38.26 0.61 -9.64
C ILE A 73 37.37 1.58 -8.86
N LYS A 74 36.18 1.89 -9.37
CA LYS A 74 35.18 2.66 -8.62
C LYS A 74 34.28 1.70 -7.85
N LYS A 75 34.44 1.68 -6.53
CA LYS A 75 33.61 0.88 -5.63
C LYS A 75 32.38 1.66 -5.17
N TYR A 76 31.22 1.02 -5.22
CA TYR A 76 29.96 1.53 -4.68
C TYR A 76 29.43 0.53 -3.64
N ASP A 77 29.37 0.97 -2.39
CA ASP A 77 28.75 0.20 -1.30
C ASP A 77 27.24 0.46 -1.29
N LEU A 78 26.46 -0.61 -1.42
CA LEU A 78 25.00 -0.59 -1.49
C LEU A 78 24.42 -1.45 -0.37
N ASP A 79 23.40 -0.95 0.30
CA ASP A 79 22.69 -1.71 1.33
C ASP A 79 21.36 -2.26 0.76
N PRO A 80 21.24 -3.57 0.52
CA PRO A 80 20.03 -4.16 -0.04
C PRO A 80 18.83 -4.07 0.92
N ARG A 81 19.05 -3.83 2.22
CA ARG A 81 17.99 -3.70 3.23
C ARG A 81 17.21 -2.41 3.09
N GLN A 82 17.74 -1.41 2.37
CA GLN A 82 17.01 -0.17 2.09
C GLN A 82 15.74 -0.40 1.28
N GLY A 83 15.67 -1.49 0.49
CA GLY A 83 14.52 -1.83 -0.35
C GLY A 83 14.95 -2.13 -1.79
N PHE A 84 14.11 -2.90 -2.49
CA PHE A 84 14.40 -3.32 -3.86
C PHE A 84 14.49 -2.12 -4.82
N GLU A 85 13.57 -1.17 -4.72
CA GLU A 85 13.51 0.00 -5.59
C GLU A 85 14.69 0.95 -5.35
N SER A 86 14.97 1.33 -4.10
CA SER A 86 16.14 2.16 -3.77
C SER A 86 17.46 1.53 -4.27
N PHE A 87 17.64 0.23 -4.05
CA PHE A 87 18.85 -0.51 -4.46
C PHE A 87 19.01 -0.52 -5.99
N THR A 88 17.97 -0.89 -6.72
CA THR A 88 17.97 -0.96 -8.19
C THR A 88 18.09 0.42 -8.83
N ARG A 89 17.44 1.44 -8.26
CA ARG A 89 17.58 2.84 -8.69
C ARG A 89 19.03 3.30 -8.59
N ARG A 90 19.70 3.00 -7.47
CA ARG A 90 21.10 3.40 -7.30
C ARG A 90 22.03 2.75 -8.33
N ILE A 91 21.80 1.47 -8.64
CA ILE A 91 22.53 0.79 -9.72
C ILE A 91 22.22 1.45 -11.07
N TYR A 92 20.95 1.74 -11.36
CA TYR A 92 20.54 2.40 -12.59
C TYR A 92 21.22 3.77 -12.77
N GLU A 93 21.24 4.60 -11.73
CA GLU A 93 21.93 5.90 -11.73
C GLU A 93 23.42 5.75 -12.04
N VAL A 94 24.13 4.87 -11.32
CA VAL A 94 25.58 4.67 -11.51
C VAL A 94 25.87 4.15 -12.91
N VAL A 95 25.10 3.18 -13.39
CA VAL A 95 25.25 2.63 -14.75
C VAL A 95 24.99 3.71 -15.81
N THR A 96 23.98 4.57 -15.60
CA THR A 96 23.67 5.71 -16.48
C THR A 96 24.82 6.73 -16.50
N GLU A 97 25.38 7.05 -15.34
CA GLU A 97 26.50 8.00 -15.19
C GLU A 97 27.79 7.52 -15.86
N GLN A 98 28.10 6.21 -15.80
CA GLN A 98 29.29 5.67 -16.43
C GLN A 98 29.14 5.53 -17.96
N GLY A 99 27.93 5.28 -18.43
CA GLY A 99 27.62 5.16 -19.86
C GLY A 99 28.20 3.90 -20.51
N VAL A 100 28.55 4.02 -21.79
CA VAL A 100 28.87 2.89 -22.67
C VAL A 100 30.30 2.37 -22.44
N GLY A 101 30.47 1.04 -22.40
CA GLY A 101 31.78 0.38 -22.43
C GLY A 101 32.50 0.23 -21.08
N ALA A 102 31.85 0.59 -19.96
CA ALA A 102 32.34 0.26 -18.62
C ALA A 102 32.10 -1.22 -18.29
N PHE A 103 32.97 -1.81 -17.47
CA PHE A 103 32.85 -3.20 -17.02
C PHE A 103 32.40 -3.25 -15.56
N TYR A 104 31.53 -4.20 -15.25
CA TYR A 104 30.84 -4.26 -13.96
C TYR A 104 31.13 -5.58 -13.24
N VAL A 105 31.38 -5.47 -11.95
CA VAL A 105 31.46 -6.61 -11.03
C VAL A 105 30.41 -6.41 -9.96
N PHE A 106 29.57 -7.41 -9.74
CA PHE A 106 28.58 -7.43 -8.67
C PHE A 106 28.98 -8.46 -7.62
N ASP A 107 28.67 -8.18 -6.36
CA ASP A 107 28.69 -9.20 -5.32
C ASP A 107 27.72 -10.35 -5.62
N CYS A 108 27.77 -11.40 -4.80
CA CYS A 108 26.95 -12.58 -5.01
C CYS A 108 25.45 -12.28 -4.85
N LEU A 109 24.67 -12.64 -5.88
CA LEU A 109 23.22 -12.43 -5.88
C LEU A 109 22.51 -13.27 -4.82
N SER A 110 23.15 -14.34 -4.32
CA SER A 110 22.60 -15.14 -3.22
C SER A 110 22.49 -14.39 -1.91
N ASP A 111 23.29 -13.34 -1.70
CA ASP A 111 23.22 -12.55 -0.47
C ASP A 111 21.99 -11.61 -0.47
N LEU A 112 21.50 -11.23 -1.66
CA LEU A 112 20.28 -10.43 -1.82
C LEU A 112 19.02 -11.18 -1.35
N ALA A 113 19.01 -12.52 -1.45
CA ALA A 113 17.88 -13.32 -1.02
C ALA A 113 17.59 -13.19 0.50
N SER A 114 18.64 -12.97 1.30
CA SER A 114 18.50 -12.73 2.74
C SER A 114 17.85 -11.37 3.04
N ALA A 115 18.19 -10.34 2.27
CA ALA A 115 17.72 -8.97 2.48
C ALA A 115 16.29 -8.74 1.97
N TRP A 116 15.93 -9.33 0.83
CA TRP A 116 14.60 -9.17 0.21
C TRP A 116 13.63 -10.29 0.57
N ALA A 117 14.10 -11.25 1.37
CA ALA A 117 13.39 -12.41 1.88
C ALA A 117 12.88 -13.41 0.82
N THR A 118 12.83 -13.03 -0.47
CA THR A 118 12.34 -13.89 -1.55
C THR A 118 13.29 -13.93 -2.74
N ASP A 119 13.48 -15.14 -3.24
CA ASP A 119 14.31 -15.47 -4.39
C ASP A 119 13.73 -14.86 -5.70
N HIS A 120 12.42 -14.68 -5.75
CA HIS A 120 11.74 -14.06 -6.88
C HIS A 120 12.22 -12.63 -7.15
N MET A 121 12.51 -11.86 -6.10
CA MET A 121 13.02 -10.49 -6.24
C MET A 121 14.45 -10.45 -6.80
N VAL A 122 15.29 -11.45 -6.49
CA VAL A 122 16.62 -11.62 -7.11
C VAL A 122 16.48 -11.85 -8.62
N GLY A 123 15.52 -12.69 -9.03
CA GLY A 123 15.20 -12.87 -10.45
C GLY A 123 14.69 -11.59 -11.13
N ASN A 124 13.86 -10.80 -10.44
CA ASN A 124 13.38 -9.51 -10.96
C ASN A 124 14.53 -8.50 -11.10
N PHE A 125 15.43 -8.42 -10.11
CA PHE A 125 16.66 -7.61 -10.17
C PHE A 125 17.45 -7.92 -11.44
N PHE A 126 17.73 -9.20 -11.67
CA PHE A 126 18.51 -9.63 -12.83
C PHE A 126 17.82 -9.25 -14.15
N ARG A 127 16.49 -9.39 -14.21
CA ARG A 127 15.70 -9.05 -15.40
C ARG A 127 15.65 -7.54 -15.68
N VAL A 128 15.82 -6.68 -14.69
CA VAL A 128 15.83 -5.23 -14.91
C VAL A 128 17.21 -4.68 -15.21
N THR A 129 18.25 -5.24 -14.57
CA THR A 129 19.62 -4.72 -14.67
C THR A 129 20.35 -5.22 -15.90
N CYS A 130 20.27 -6.52 -16.22
CA CYS A 130 21.05 -7.11 -17.30
C CYS A 130 20.69 -6.62 -18.71
N PRO A 131 19.40 -6.45 -19.08
CA PRO A 131 19.07 -5.85 -20.37
C PRO A 131 19.59 -4.42 -20.52
N TYR A 132 19.61 -3.65 -19.43
CA TYR A 132 20.13 -2.29 -19.44
C TYR A 132 21.67 -2.26 -19.60
N LEU A 133 22.38 -3.15 -18.91
CA LEU A 133 23.82 -3.36 -19.09
C LEU A 133 24.17 -3.85 -20.51
N PHE A 134 23.31 -4.68 -21.10
CA PHE A 134 23.46 -5.15 -22.48
C PHE A 134 23.34 -4.00 -23.49
N GLU A 135 22.38 -3.08 -23.32
CA GLU A 135 22.21 -1.89 -24.17
C GLU A 135 23.42 -0.94 -24.16
N LEU A 136 24.22 -0.96 -23.09
CA LEU A 136 25.37 -0.08 -22.90
C LEU A 136 26.71 -0.71 -23.32
N ASP A 137 26.68 -1.81 -24.08
CA ASP A 137 27.89 -2.47 -24.58
C ASP A 137 28.91 -2.76 -23.44
N THR A 138 28.43 -3.37 -22.36
CA THR A 138 29.22 -3.64 -21.14
C THR A 138 29.59 -5.12 -21.03
N VAL A 139 30.50 -5.47 -20.11
CA VAL A 139 30.66 -6.85 -19.63
C VAL A 139 30.43 -6.83 -18.13
N ALA A 140 29.55 -7.70 -17.64
CA ALA A 140 29.12 -7.70 -16.25
C ALA A 140 29.24 -9.10 -15.63
N TYR A 141 29.85 -9.19 -14.46
CA TYR A 141 30.00 -10.45 -13.72
C TYR A 141 29.07 -10.52 -12.52
N PHE A 142 28.44 -11.68 -12.34
CA PHE A 142 27.55 -12.02 -11.24
C PHE A 142 27.86 -13.43 -10.70
N ALA A 143 27.49 -13.70 -9.46
CA ALA A 143 27.57 -15.04 -8.87
C ALA A 143 26.27 -15.51 -8.24
N LEU A 144 26.09 -16.83 -8.23
CA LEU A 144 25.09 -17.56 -7.47
C LEU A 144 25.79 -18.66 -6.66
N ILE A 145 25.51 -18.76 -5.37
CA ILE A 145 25.86 -19.94 -4.59
C ILE A 145 24.92 -21.08 -4.97
N ARG A 146 25.50 -22.25 -5.23
CA ARG A 146 24.76 -23.49 -5.53
C ARG A 146 23.72 -23.78 -4.44
N ASP A 147 22.55 -24.27 -4.86
CA ASP A 147 21.44 -24.70 -4.00
C ASP A 147 20.82 -23.64 -3.07
N ARG A 148 21.08 -22.34 -3.31
CA ARG A 148 20.43 -21.24 -2.57
C ARG A 148 19.22 -20.63 -3.28
N HIS A 149 18.99 -20.98 -4.54
CA HIS A 149 17.94 -20.40 -5.36
C HIS A 149 16.97 -21.47 -5.86
N SER A 150 15.71 -21.08 -6.05
CA SER A 150 14.69 -21.93 -6.66
C SER A 150 14.97 -22.15 -8.14
N PHE A 151 14.50 -23.29 -8.67
CA PHE A 151 14.64 -23.63 -10.09
C PHE A 151 14.07 -22.53 -11.01
N ARG A 152 12.91 -21.95 -10.66
CA ARG A 152 12.28 -20.88 -11.44
C ARG A 152 13.15 -19.62 -11.51
N THR A 153 13.86 -19.27 -10.44
CA THR A 153 14.77 -18.11 -10.47
C THR A 153 16.01 -18.39 -11.30
N ILE A 154 16.59 -19.59 -11.17
CA ILE A 154 17.72 -20.02 -12.01
C ILE A 154 17.34 -19.99 -13.48
N GLU A 155 16.14 -20.47 -13.87
CA GLU A 155 15.64 -20.37 -15.24
C GLU A 155 15.51 -18.92 -15.70
N ARG A 156 14.95 -18.02 -14.89
CA ARG A 156 14.86 -16.59 -15.23
C ARG A 156 16.23 -15.94 -15.46
N ILE A 157 17.20 -16.27 -14.60
CA ILE A 157 18.59 -15.79 -14.75
C ILE A 157 19.21 -16.38 -16.02
N ARG A 158 19.04 -17.68 -16.23
CA ARG A 158 19.52 -18.38 -17.43
C ARG A 158 18.92 -17.77 -18.69
N ASP A 159 17.65 -17.43 -18.73
CA ASP A 159 17.00 -16.86 -19.92
C ASP A 159 17.54 -15.46 -20.25
N THR A 160 17.84 -14.66 -19.22
CA THR A 160 18.30 -13.28 -19.37
C THR A 160 19.81 -13.18 -19.64
N THR A 161 20.62 -14.04 -19.04
CA THR A 161 22.09 -13.98 -19.13
C THR A 161 22.62 -14.42 -20.49
N GLN A 162 23.78 -13.89 -20.91
CA GLN A 162 24.43 -14.30 -22.16
C GLN A 162 25.34 -15.50 -21.92
N VAL A 163 26.03 -15.53 -20.78
CA VAL A 163 26.96 -16.60 -20.39
C VAL A 163 26.59 -17.08 -18.99
N LEU A 164 26.36 -18.38 -18.85
CA LEU A 164 26.16 -19.07 -17.57
C LEU A 164 27.15 -20.21 -17.47
N ILE A 165 27.97 -20.21 -16.43
CA ILE A 165 29.00 -21.22 -16.20
C ILE A 165 28.81 -21.81 -14.82
N ASP A 166 28.77 -23.13 -14.75
CA ASP A 166 28.79 -23.87 -13.51
C ASP A 166 30.23 -24.15 -13.09
N VAL A 167 30.54 -23.89 -11.84
CA VAL A 167 31.87 -23.95 -11.28
C VAL A 167 31.83 -24.79 -10.00
N PHE A 168 32.59 -25.88 -9.98
CA PHE A 168 32.56 -26.82 -8.86
C PHE A 168 33.89 -27.54 -8.63
N ASN A 169 34.04 -28.00 -7.40
CA ASN A 169 35.20 -28.77 -6.96
C ASN A 169 34.89 -30.26 -6.85
N HIS A 170 35.72 -31.10 -7.47
CA HIS A 170 35.64 -32.56 -7.34
C HIS A 170 37.03 -33.19 -7.19
N GLY A 171 37.30 -33.77 -6.02
CA GLY A 171 38.64 -34.23 -5.64
C GLY A 171 39.59 -33.05 -5.43
N GLU A 172 40.81 -33.13 -5.97
CA GLU A 172 41.80 -32.03 -5.97
C GLU A 172 41.74 -31.15 -7.23
N HIS A 173 40.66 -31.27 -8.01
CA HIS A 173 40.56 -30.63 -9.31
C HIS A 173 39.35 -29.71 -9.42
N PHE A 174 39.63 -28.52 -9.93
CA PHE A 174 38.66 -27.48 -10.23
C PHE A 174 38.01 -27.78 -11.59
N HIS A 175 36.69 -27.71 -11.68
CA HIS A 175 35.96 -27.95 -12.92
C HIS A 175 35.06 -26.77 -13.26
N ILE A 176 34.89 -26.55 -14.56
CA ILE A 176 33.92 -25.59 -15.10
C ILE A 176 33.05 -26.28 -16.14
N GLN A 177 31.80 -25.88 -16.23
CA GLN A 177 30.88 -26.34 -17.25
C GLN A 177 30.02 -25.17 -17.72
N PRO A 178 30.27 -24.63 -18.92
CA PRO A 178 29.33 -23.73 -19.55
C PRO A 178 27.95 -24.39 -19.64
N LEU A 179 26.93 -23.73 -19.13
CA LEU A 179 25.52 -24.16 -19.20
C LEU A 179 24.75 -23.36 -20.25
N LYS A 180 25.17 -22.12 -20.51
CA LYS A 180 24.65 -21.26 -21.58
C LYS A 180 25.76 -20.39 -22.13
N VAL A 181 25.89 -20.33 -23.44
CA VAL A 181 26.72 -19.33 -24.14
C VAL A 181 25.94 -18.84 -25.35
N TRP A 182 25.47 -17.59 -25.30
CA TRP A 182 24.53 -17.04 -26.27
C TRP A 182 25.16 -16.93 -27.66
N GLN A 183 24.47 -17.50 -28.65
CA GLN A 183 24.86 -17.51 -30.08
C GLN A 183 26.29 -18.03 -30.35
N ARG A 184 26.78 -18.95 -29.51
CA ARG A 184 28.09 -19.60 -29.63
C ARG A 184 27.93 -21.10 -29.49
N ARG A 185 28.72 -21.87 -30.26
CA ARG A 185 28.70 -23.33 -30.24
C ARG A 185 30.09 -23.87 -30.56
N SER A 186 30.52 -24.88 -29.81
CA SER A 186 31.65 -25.75 -30.18
C SER A 186 31.32 -27.20 -29.78
N PRO A 187 31.99 -28.22 -30.36
CA PRO A 187 31.70 -29.62 -30.07
C PRO A 187 31.81 -30.00 -28.59
N THR A 188 32.68 -29.33 -27.83
CA THR A 188 32.98 -29.66 -26.43
C THR A 188 32.55 -28.58 -25.43
N MET A 189 32.07 -27.41 -25.89
CA MET A 189 31.79 -26.23 -25.04
C MET A 189 30.97 -26.53 -23.79
N PHE A 190 29.92 -27.34 -23.90
CA PHE A 190 28.99 -27.62 -22.79
C PHE A 190 29.34 -28.87 -21.98
N LEU A 191 30.49 -29.51 -22.26
CA LEU A 191 31.03 -30.58 -21.43
C LEU A 191 31.64 -30.01 -20.15
N PRO A 192 31.78 -30.81 -19.09
CA PRO A 192 32.64 -30.47 -17.97
C PRO A 192 34.11 -30.37 -18.43
N HIS A 193 34.79 -29.29 -18.04
CA HIS A 193 36.20 -29.07 -18.32
C HIS A 193 36.98 -29.04 -17.01
N ARG A 194 38.07 -29.82 -16.94
CA ARG A 194 38.96 -29.85 -15.78
C ARG A 194 40.07 -28.82 -15.95
N LYS A 195 40.29 -27.98 -14.95
CA LYS A 195 41.41 -27.05 -14.91
C LYS A 195 42.72 -27.80 -14.71
N LYS A 196 43.74 -27.49 -15.52
CA LYS A 196 45.11 -27.99 -15.38
C LYS A 196 46.08 -26.88 -15.74
N GLY A 197 46.66 -26.23 -14.73
CA GLY A 197 47.40 -24.98 -14.95
C GLY A 197 46.44 -23.89 -15.42
N GLU A 198 46.77 -23.19 -16.51
CA GLU A 198 45.92 -22.16 -17.15
C GLU A 198 44.93 -22.73 -18.19
N ASP A 199 45.04 -24.03 -18.50
CA ASP A 199 44.20 -24.69 -19.49
C ASP A 199 42.97 -25.37 -18.86
N PHE A 200 41.91 -25.49 -19.65
CA PHE A 200 40.67 -26.17 -19.29
C PHE A 200 40.40 -27.30 -20.29
N ILE A 201 40.58 -28.54 -19.85
CA ILE A 201 40.56 -29.73 -20.71
C ILE A 201 39.17 -30.38 -20.65
N PRO A 202 38.46 -30.55 -21.80
CA PRO A 202 37.13 -31.16 -21.81
C PRO A 202 37.18 -32.64 -21.44
N LEU A 203 36.25 -33.08 -20.60
CA LEU A 203 36.02 -34.48 -20.27
C LEU A 203 35.24 -35.16 -21.40
N VAL A 204 35.96 -35.52 -22.48
CA VAL A 204 35.39 -36.17 -23.67
C VAL A 204 35.06 -37.65 -23.47
N ASN A 205 35.65 -38.28 -22.45
CA ASN A 205 35.38 -39.67 -22.11
C ASN A 205 34.08 -39.76 -21.30
N SER A 206 33.06 -40.42 -21.88
CA SER A 206 31.76 -40.59 -21.24
C SER A 206 31.84 -41.32 -19.90
N PHE A 207 32.77 -42.27 -19.72
CA PHE A 207 32.95 -42.96 -18.44
C PHE A 207 33.37 -42.00 -17.32
N GLU A 208 34.33 -41.11 -17.61
CA GLU A 208 34.82 -40.12 -16.64
C GLU A 208 33.76 -39.03 -16.38
N ALA A 209 33.08 -38.57 -17.43
CA ALA A 209 32.01 -37.59 -17.32
C ALA A 209 30.81 -38.14 -16.52
N THR A 210 30.37 -39.38 -16.79
CA THR A 210 29.29 -40.02 -16.03
C THR A 210 29.66 -40.21 -14.57
N ARG A 211 30.89 -40.66 -14.26
CA ARG A 211 31.33 -40.81 -12.86
C ARG A 211 31.30 -39.48 -12.11
N LEU A 212 31.77 -38.40 -12.75
CA LEU A 212 31.74 -37.05 -12.19
C LEU A 212 30.30 -36.58 -11.95
N LEU A 213 29.46 -36.61 -12.99
CA LEU A 213 28.08 -36.13 -12.92
C LEU A 213 27.21 -36.94 -11.94
N SER A 214 27.38 -38.27 -11.88
CA SER A 214 26.68 -39.11 -10.90
C SER A 214 27.09 -38.78 -9.47
N SER A 215 28.37 -38.51 -9.22
CA SER A 215 28.83 -38.12 -7.87
C SER A 215 28.32 -36.75 -7.42
N LEU A 216 28.10 -35.82 -8.36
CA LEU A 216 27.47 -34.53 -8.09
C LEU A 216 25.97 -34.71 -7.81
N ALA A 217 25.28 -35.50 -8.64
CA ALA A 217 23.86 -35.80 -8.44
C ALA A 217 23.57 -36.53 -7.11
N GLU A 218 24.51 -37.35 -6.61
CA GLU A 218 24.41 -37.99 -5.29
C GLU A 218 24.59 -37.00 -4.14
N ARG A 219 25.46 -35.99 -4.28
CA ARG A 219 25.54 -34.86 -3.33
C ARG A 219 24.24 -34.05 -3.33
N ASP A 220 23.61 -33.90 -4.49
CA ASP A 220 22.36 -33.15 -4.65
C ASP A 220 21.11 -33.92 -4.22
N ARG A 221 21.18 -35.24 -3.94
CA ARG A 221 20.00 -36.04 -3.52
C ARG A 221 19.43 -35.63 -2.15
N ASP A 222 20.26 -35.10 -1.25
CA ASP A 222 19.81 -34.47 0.00
C ASP A 222 19.25 -33.05 -0.21
N SER A 223 19.45 -32.45 -1.40
CA SER A 223 19.01 -31.08 -1.74
C SER A 223 17.56 -30.98 -2.21
N ALA A 224 16.87 -32.10 -2.46
CA ALA A 224 15.47 -32.09 -2.91
C ALA A 224 14.52 -31.44 -1.87
N ARG A 225 14.89 -31.42 -0.58
CA ARG A 225 14.22 -30.66 0.49
C ARG A 225 14.65 -29.18 0.57
N ARG A 226 15.78 -28.80 -0.05
CA ARG A 226 16.40 -27.47 0.01
C ARG A 226 16.07 -26.57 -1.18
N GLN A 227 15.32 -27.01 -2.18
CA GLN A 227 14.93 -26.17 -3.35
C GLN A 227 13.79 -25.16 -3.06
N ILE A 228 13.56 -24.90 -1.78
CA ILE A 228 12.52 -24.04 -1.26
C ILE A 228 13.04 -22.61 -1.14
N ASP A 229 12.30 -21.63 -1.69
CA ASP A 229 12.56 -20.18 -1.57
C ASP A 229 12.84 -19.80 -0.10
N HIS A 230 13.77 -18.89 0.16
CA HIS A 230 14.13 -18.42 1.50
C HIS A 230 12.89 -18.03 2.33
N TRP A 231 11.93 -17.36 1.68
CA TRP A 231 10.63 -17.04 2.25
C TRP A 231 9.89 -18.28 2.76
N HIS A 232 9.80 -19.33 1.94
CA HIS A 232 9.07 -20.53 2.31
C HIS A 232 9.84 -21.34 3.36
N ARG A 233 11.18 -21.33 3.35
CA ARG A 233 11.99 -21.93 4.43
C ARG A 233 11.71 -21.27 5.78
N LEU A 234 11.69 -19.94 5.83
CA LEU A 234 11.38 -19.20 7.05
C LEU A 234 10.05 -19.65 7.68
N PHE A 235 9.02 -19.85 6.86
CA PHE A 235 7.71 -20.28 7.37
C PHE A 235 7.65 -21.76 7.74
N LEU A 236 8.42 -22.64 7.08
CA LEU A 236 8.57 -24.03 7.50
C LEU A 236 9.27 -24.15 8.85
N ASP A 237 10.32 -23.35 9.06
CA ASP A 237 11.02 -23.28 10.36
C ASP A 237 10.08 -22.71 11.43
N ALA A 238 9.26 -21.72 11.08
CA ALA A 238 8.25 -21.17 11.96
C ALA A 238 7.14 -22.17 12.35
N GLU A 239 6.68 -23.00 11.41
CA GLU A 239 5.72 -24.08 11.69
C GLU A 239 6.30 -25.09 12.68
N GLN A 240 7.55 -25.51 12.51
CA GLN A 240 8.23 -26.42 13.43
C GLN A 240 8.36 -25.83 14.84
N VAL A 241 8.77 -24.56 14.95
CA VAL A 241 8.90 -23.85 16.23
C VAL A 241 7.54 -23.62 16.91
N ASN A 242 6.46 -23.48 16.13
CA ASN A 242 5.10 -23.33 16.65
C ASN A 242 4.52 -24.65 17.18
N GLU A 243 4.90 -25.78 16.58
CA GLU A 243 4.51 -27.13 17.05
C GLU A 243 5.25 -27.56 18.32
N ASP A 244 6.42 -26.97 18.62
CA ASP A 244 7.19 -27.25 19.83
C ASP A 244 6.64 -26.46 21.05
N PRO A 245 6.03 -27.13 22.04
CA PRO A 245 5.46 -26.48 23.21
C PRO A 245 6.51 -25.90 24.18
N ASP A 246 7.78 -26.33 24.09
CA ASP A 246 8.86 -25.87 24.98
C ASP A 246 9.67 -24.70 24.37
N ALA A 247 9.39 -24.31 23.12
CA ALA A 247 10.15 -23.33 22.35
C ALA A 247 9.77 -21.85 22.58
N GLY A 248 9.25 -21.48 23.76
CA GLY A 248 8.66 -20.15 23.99
C GLY A 248 9.58 -18.95 23.69
N LEU A 249 10.89 -19.06 23.95
CA LEU A 249 11.88 -18.02 23.59
C LEU A 249 12.13 -17.97 22.08
N GLU A 250 12.21 -19.13 21.43
CA GLU A 250 12.41 -19.23 19.98
C GLU A 250 11.18 -18.72 19.22
N GLN A 251 9.97 -19.00 19.70
CA GLN A 251 8.74 -18.45 19.17
C GLN A 251 8.74 -16.92 19.19
N GLN A 252 9.19 -16.30 20.29
CA GLN A 252 9.29 -14.84 20.37
C GLN A 252 10.33 -14.26 19.39
N GLN A 253 11.46 -14.95 19.19
CA GLN A 253 12.45 -14.53 18.20
C GLN A 253 11.92 -14.68 16.77
N MET A 254 11.20 -15.76 16.50
CA MET A 254 10.56 -16.02 15.21
C MET A 254 9.49 -14.98 14.89
N VAL A 255 8.64 -14.61 15.85
CA VAL A 255 7.66 -13.51 15.71
C VAL A 255 8.37 -12.22 15.30
N LYS A 256 9.44 -11.83 15.99
CA LYS A 256 10.23 -10.62 15.64
C LYS A 256 10.80 -10.70 14.22
N HIS A 257 11.31 -11.86 13.85
CA HIS A 257 11.89 -12.07 12.53
C HIS A 257 10.82 -11.96 11.42
N ILE A 258 9.69 -12.66 11.56
CA ILE A 258 8.58 -12.61 10.59
C ILE A 258 7.97 -11.21 10.51
N CYS A 259 7.78 -10.51 11.64
CA CYS A 259 7.21 -9.16 11.64
C CYS A 259 8.01 -8.18 10.77
N ARG A 260 9.35 -8.26 10.80
CA ARG A 260 10.23 -7.41 9.96
C ARG A 260 10.11 -7.69 8.46
N HIS A 261 9.57 -8.84 8.09
CA HIS A 261 9.47 -9.28 6.70
C HIS A 261 8.05 -9.23 6.13
N MET A 262 7.02 -9.28 7.00
CA MET A 262 5.61 -9.33 6.58
C MET A 262 4.78 -8.11 7.05
N ILE A 263 5.10 -7.52 8.20
CA ILE A 263 4.31 -6.44 8.82
C ILE A 263 4.83 -5.07 8.38
N GLY A 264 6.09 -4.76 8.66
CA GLY A 264 6.65 -3.45 8.30
C GLY A 264 8.02 -3.19 8.91
N ARG A 265 8.47 -1.94 8.78
CA ARG A 265 9.78 -1.48 9.30
C ARG A 265 9.67 -0.44 10.41
N GLU A 266 8.48 0.10 10.65
CA GLU A 266 8.27 1.14 11.64
C GLU A 266 8.32 0.57 13.07
N GLU A 267 9.22 1.07 13.90
CA GLU A 267 9.48 0.53 15.25
C GLU A 267 8.25 0.61 16.18
N ARG A 268 7.39 1.63 16.06
CA ARG A 268 6.17 1.73 16.89
C ARG A 268 5.17 0.62 16.55
N ILE A 269 4.90 0.42 15.26
CA ILE A 269 4.03 -0.66 14.76
C ILE A 269 4.64 -2.04 15.06
N LEU A 270 5.95 -2.21 14.86
CA LEU A 270 6.64 -3.45 15.22
C LEU A 270 6.57 -3.72 16.73
N GLY A 271 6.67 -2.69 17.57
CA GLY A 271 6.48 -2.81 19.03
C GLY A 271 5.09 -3.33 19.40
N LEU A 272 4.03 -2.80 18.76
CA LEU A 272 2.67 -3.30 18.92
C LEU A 272 2.56 -4.73 18.39
N ALA A 273 3.13 -5.01 17.23
CA ALA A 273 3.07 -6.32 16.60
C ALA A 273 3.72 -7.41 17.47
N HIS A 274 4.90 -7.16 18.03
CA HIS A 274 5.56 -8.09 18.94
C HIS A 274 4.75 -8.34 20.22
N LYS A 275 3.95 -7.37 20.65
CA LYS A 275 3.13 -7.46 21.87
C LYS A 275 1.80 -8.18 21.62
N TYR A 276 1.21 -8.04 20.44
CA TYR A 276 -0.16 -8.49 20.16
C TYR A 276 -0.28 -9.61 19.12
N PHE A 277 0.72 -9.89 18.28
CA PHE A 277 0.73 -11.09 17.44
C PHE A 277 1.31 -12.30 18.18
N SER A 278 0.78 -13.48 17.88
CA SER A 278 1.40 -14.76 18.19
C SER A 278 2.04 -15.35 16.92
N LEU A 279 2.85 -16.39 17.09
CA LEU A 279 3.41 -17.10 15.94
C LEU A 279 2.31 -17.73 15.07
N GLN A 280 1.30 -18.33 15.71
CA GLN A 280 0.13 -18.88 15.03
C GLN A 280 -0.63 -17.82 14.21
N ASP A 281 -0.79 -16.60 14.73
CA ASP A 281 -1.46 -15.51 13.98
C ASP A 281 -0.70 -15.20 12.69
N LEU A 282 0.64 -15.13 12.76
CA LEU A 282 1.49 -14.86 11.60
C LEU A 282 1.46 -16.00 10.58
N LEU A 283 1.41 -17.25 11.02
CA LEU A 283 1.23 -18.42 10.16
C LEU A 283 -0.13 -18.39 9.45
N ASN A 284 -1.19 -18.05 10.19
CA ASN A 284 -2.55 -17.90 9.64
C ASN A 284 -2.60 -16.78 8.58
N ILE A 285 -1.98 -15.63 8.85
CA ILE A 285 -1.85 -14.54 7.87
C ILE A 285 -1.10 -15.05 6.63
N LYS A 286 0.05 -15.71 6.81
CA LYS A 286 0.86 -16.20 5.70
C LYS A 286 0.10 -17.19 4.81
N SER A 287 -0.76 -18.04 5.37
CA SER A 287 -1.60 -18.97 4.61
C SER A 287 -2.52 -18.27 3.61
N ARG A 288 -2.84 -16.99 3.86
CA ARG A 288 -3.73 -16.12 3.07
C ARG A 288 -2.98 -15.05 2.26
N VAL A 289 -1.63 -15.09 2.25
CA VAL A 289 -0.79 -14.19 1.45
C VAL A 289 -0.56 -14.76 0.05
N ILE A 290 -0.90 -13.98 -0.97
CA ILE A 290 -0.58 -14.22 -2.37
C ILE A 290 0.66 -13.42 -2.74
N GLY A 291 1.67 -14.11 -3.28
CA GLY A 291 2.97 -13.50 -3.56
C GLY A 291 3.82 -13.36 -2.29
N SER A 292 4.57 -12.26 -2.18
CA SER A 292 5.51 -12.01 -1.08
C SER A 292 5.69 -10.53 -0.79
N GLY A 293 6.43 -10.22 0.28
CA GLY A 293 6.64 -8.86 0.76
C GLY A 293 5.67 -8.51 1.88
N PHE A 294 5.52 -7.21 2.14
CA PHE A 294 4.69 -6.71 3.23
C PHE A 294 3.20 -6.76 2.86
N ILE A 295 2.33 -6.93 3.85
CA ILE A 295 0.86 -6.90 3.67
C ILE A 295 0.26 -5.48 3.66
N GLY A 296 1.08 -4.48 4.00
CA GLY A 296 0.73 -3.06 3.96
C GLY A 296 0.04 -2.52 5.21
N GLY A 297 -0.02 -1.19 5.32
CA GLY A 297 -0.43 -0.47 6.52
C GLY A 297 -1.88 -0.72 6.95
N LYS A 298 -2.84 -0.65 6.01
CA LYS A 298 -4.27 -0.89 6.31
C LYS A 298 -4.50 -2.28 6.90
N ALA A 299 -3.91 -3.28 6.27
CA ALA A 299 -4.02 -4.67 6.72
C ALA A 299 -3.42 -4.84 8.12
N VAL A 300 -2.25 -4.26 8.38
CA VAL A 300 -1.58 -4.31 9.68
C VAL A 300 -2.40 -3.61 10.76
N GLY A 301 -2.89 -2.40 10.50
CA GLY A 301 -3.70 -1.64 11.46
C GLY A 301 -4.98 -2.38 11.84
N MET A 302 -5.68 -2.94 10.86
CA MET A 302 -6.87 -3.77 11.07
C MET A 302 -6.55 -5.01 11.91
N LEU A 303 -5.55 -5.80 11.52
CA LEU A 303 -5.16 -7.03 12.24
C LEU A 303 -4.69 -6.75 13.67
N LEU A 304 -3.96 -5.66 13.87
CA LEU A 304 -3.53 -5.22 15.20
C LEU A 304 -4.75 -4.90 16.07
N ALA A 305 -5.73 -4.15 15.56
CA ALA A 305 -6.94 -3.84 16.30
C ALA A 305 -7.71 -5.10 16.72
N HIS A 306 -7.90 -6.06 15.79
CA HIS A 306 -8.52 -7.36 16.08
C HIS A 306 -7.78 -8.12 17.19
N ASN A 307 -6.45 -8.21 17.11
CA ASN A 307 -5.63 -8.92 18.11
C ASN A 307 -5.57 -8.20 19.46
N VAL A 308 -5.58 -6.86 19.46
CA VAL A 308 -5.68 -6.05 20.69
C VAL A 308 -6.97 -6.36 21.42
N LEU A 309 -8.09 -6.40 20.71
CA LEU A 309 -9.41 -6.70 21.30
C LEU A 309 -9.45 -8.15 21.80
N ARG A 310 -9.08 -9.13 20.97
CA ARG A 310 -9.08 -10.55 21.36
C ARG A 310 -8.17 -10.89 22.55
N ARG A 311 -7.09 -10.14 22.77
CA ARG A 311 -6.21 -10.32 23.94
C ARG A 311 -6.71 -9.62 25.20
N ASP A 312 -7.77 -8.82 25.12
CA ASP A 312 -8.32 -8.16 26.31
C ASP A 312 -9.15 -9.13 27.17
N SER A 313 -8.49 -9.78 28.13
CA SER A 313 -9.12 -10.68 29.11
C SER A 313 -10.22 -10.05 29.98
N ARG A 314 -10.41 -8.73 29.97
CA ARG A 314 -11.43 -8.03 30.77
C ARG A 314 -12.82 -8.08 30.15
N PHE A 315 -12.93 -8.42 28.86
CA PHE A 315 -14.19 -8.48 28.14
C PHE A 315 -14.18 -9.59 27.09
N ASP A 316 -15.29 -10.30 26.97
CA ASP A 316 -15.43 -11.41 26.05
C ASP A 316 -15.75 -10.90 24.64
N TRP A 317 -14.70 -10.45 23.93
CA TRP A 317 -14.82 -9.89 22.57
C TRP A 317 -15.26 -10.92 21.53
N ASP A 318 -15.00 -12.21 21.74
CA ASP A 318 -15.35 -13.27 20.77
C ASP A 318 -16.87 -13.38 20.55
N LYS A 319 -17.69 -12.87 21.48
CA LYS A 319 -19.15 -12.81 21.34
C LYS A 319 -19.66 -11.61 20.55
N HIS A 320 -18.81 -10.62 20.30
CA HIS A 320 -19.20 -9.32 19.76
C HIS A 320 -18.40 -8.93 18.52
N LEU A 321 -17.36 -9.69 18.15
CA LEU A 321 -16.56 -9.44 16.97
C LEU A 321 -16.87 -10.46 15.88
N GLU A 322 -17.06 -9.96 14.67
CA GLU A 322 -17.01 -10.82 13.49
C GLU A 322 -15.60 -11.38 13.32
N THR A 323 -15.52 -12.59 12.76
CA THR A 323 -14.23 -13.14 12.38
C THR A 323 -13.77 -12.46 11.10
N HIS A 324 -12.63 -11.76 11.15
CA HIS A 324 -12.04 -11.19 9.95
C HIS A 324 -11.76 -12.31 8.91
N ASP A 325 -12.13 -12.07 7.66
CA ASP A 325 -11.91 -13.00 6.54
C ASP A 325 -11.26 -12.26 5.37
N SER A 326 -9.93 -12.30 5.31
CA SER A 326 -9.17 -11.49 4.34
C SER A 326 -7.98 -12.24 3.74
N PHE A 327 -7.65 -11.90 2.50
CA PHE A 327 -6.42 -12.28 1.81
C PHE A 327 -5.56 -11.05 1.58
N TYR A 328 -4.26 -11.27 1.41
CA TYR A 328 -3.28 -10.20 1.26
C TYR A 328 -2.45 -10.42 0.02
N VAL A 329 -2.37 -9.42 -0.86
CA VAL A 329 -1.43 -9.45 -1.98
C VAL A 329 -0.18 -8.70 -1.54
N GLY A 330 0.93 -9.42 -1.38
CA GLY A 330 2.16 -8.85 -0.83
C GLY A 330 2.78 -7.78 -1.75
N SER A 331 3.46 -6.80 -1.16
CA SER A 331 3.97 -5.62 -1.87
C SER A 331 4.94 -5.93 -3.01
N ASN A 332 5.67 -7.04 -2.97
CA ASN A 332 6.59 -7.42 -4.06
C ASN A 332 5.84 -7.77 -5.36
N VAL A 333 4.54 -8.05 -5.28
CA VAL A 333 3.70 -8.29 -6.46
C VAL A 333 3.62 -7.04 -7.34
N TYR A 334 3.61 -5.84 -6.75
CA TYR A 334 3.62 -4.57 -7.49
C TYR A 334 4.88 -4.44 -8.37
N TYR A 335 6.06 -4.62 -7.79
CA TYR A 335 7.31 -4.60 -8.57
C TYR A 335 7.37 -5.74 -9.59
N SER A 336 6.95 -6.94 -9.19
CA SER A 336 6.88 -8.08 -10.10
C SER A 336 6.00 -7.79 -11.31
N TYR A 337 4.90 -7.07 -11.12
CA TYR A 337 4.00 -6.63 -12.19
C TYR A 337 4.67 -5.63 -13.13
N ILE A 338 5.32 -4.59 -12.58
CA ILE A 338 6.06 -3.58 -13.36
C ILE A 338 7.15 -4.25 -14.21
N VAL A 339 7.94 -5.14 -13.60
CA VAL A 339 9.03 -5.86 -14.26
C VAL A 339 8.50 -6.84 -15.30
N HIS A 340 7.43 -7.58 -14.98
CA HIS A 340 6.83 -8.55 -15.90
C HIS A 340 6.38 -7.89 -17.21
N ASN A 341 5.79 -6.70 -17.10
CA ASN A 341 5.26 -5.91 -18.21
C ASN A 341 6.30 -4.98 -18.87
N GLY A 342 7.59 -5.06 -18.51
CA GLY A 342 8.66 -4.27 -19.13
C GLY A 342 8.61 -2.78 -18.83
N LEU A 343 7.91 -2.37 -17.76
CA LEU A 343 7.67 -0.96 -17.42
C LEU A 343 8.78 -0.35 -16.55
N TRP A 344 9.78 -1.15 -16.17
CA TRP A 344 10.80 -0.74 -15.20
C TRP A 344 11.60 0.49 -15.62
N ARG A 345 11.98 0.61 -16.90
CA ARG A 345 12.72 1.77 -17.40
C ARG A 345 11.89 3.06 -17.28
N LEU A 346 10.61 2.99 -17.62
CA LEU A 346 9.69 4.11 -17.48
C LEU A 346 9.46 4.46 -16.01
N PHE A 347 9.38 3.45 -15.14
CA PHE A 347 9.33 3.63 -13.68
C PHE A 347 10.57 4.35 -13.14
N MET A 348 11.78 4.01 -13.60
CA MET A 348 13.00 4.75 -13.23
C MET A 348 13.02 6.19 -13.76
N GLN A 349 12.53 6.42 -14.98
CA GLN A 349 12.38 7.78 -15.52
C GLN A 349 11.40 8.61 -14.69
N GLN A 350 10.30 8.02 -14.25
CA GLN A 350 9.34 8.65 -13.33
C GLN A 350 10.00 9.03 -12.01
N LYS A 351 11.07 8.37 -11.57
CA LYS A 351 11.76 8.76 -10.33
C LYS A 351 12.74 9.92 -10.50
N SER A 352 12.98 10.39 -11.72
CA SER A 352 13.80 11.57 -11.99
C SER A 352 13.01 12.87 -11.78
N GLU A 353 13.68 13.95 -11.40
CA GLU A 353 13.05 15.26 -11.18
C GLU A 353 12.25 15.75 -12.41
N ALA A 354 12.82 15.57 -13.61
CA ALA A 354 12.15 15.94 -14.86
C ALA A 354 10.99 14.99 -15.24
N GLY A 355 11.11 13.71 -14.91
CA GLY A 355 10.14 12.68 -15.28
C GLY A 355 9.01 12.47 -14.27
N TYR A 356 9.09 13.05 -13.07
CA TYR A 356 8.19 12.75 -11.94
C TYR A 356 6.71 12.79 -12.28
N PHE A 357 6.27 13.86 -12.94
CA PHE A 357 4.90 13.98 -13.44
C PHE A 357 4.74 13.58 -14.90
N ALA A 358 5.75 13.82 -15.74
CA ALA A 358 5.64 13.61 -17.18
C ALA A 358 5.57 12.11 -17.56
N ALA A 359 6.41 11.27 -16.97
CA ALA A 359 6.43 9.83 -17.22
C ALA A 359 5.31 9.10 -16.46
N ALA A 360 4.76 9.69 -15.40
CA ALA A 360 3.72 9.08 -14.59
C ALA A 360 2.45 8.77 -15.37
N LYS A 361 2.00 9.69 -16.23
CA LYS A 361 0.79 9.48 -17.05
C LYS A 361 0.94 8.30 -18.01
N GLU A 362 2.06 8.22 -18.72
CA GLU A 362 2.35 7.09 -19.61
C GLU A 362 2.42 5.78 -18.83
N LEU A 363 3.03 5.80 -17.65
CA LEU A 363 3.16 4.63 -16.79
C LEU A 363 1.78 4.18 -16.28
N GLN A 364 0.91 5.10 -15.88
CA GLN A 364 -0.46 4.82 -15.46
C GLN A 364 -1.25 4.08 -16.56
N GLU A 365 -1.21 4.60 -17.78
CA GLU A 365 -1.90 4.00 -18.94
C GLU A 365 -1.37 2.58 -19.24
N LYS A 366 -0.05 2.38 -19.16
CA LYS A 366 0.57 1.07 -19.39
C LYS A 366 0.30 0.08 -18.27
N ILE A 367 0.19 0.53 -17.02
CA ILE A 367 -0.21 -0.33 -15.89
C ILE A 367 -1.64 -0.84 -16.07
N LEU A 368 -2.56 -0.05 -16.61
CA LEU A 368 -3.93 -0.51 -16.86
C LEU A 368 -4.03 -1.63 -17.91
N GLN A 369 -3.04 -1.75 -18.81
CA GLN A 369 -3.02 -2.70 -19.91
C GLN A 369 -2.16 -3.94 -19.66
N GLY A 370 -1.38 -3.96 -18.56
CA GLY A 370 -0.46 -5.06 -18.29
C GLY A 370 -1.17 -6.34 -17.83
N SER A 371 -0.44 -7.45 -17.82
CA SER A 371 -0.94 -8.77 -17.42
C SER A 371 -0.22 -9.32 -16.17
N PHE A 372 -0.89 -10.23 -15.47
CA PHE A 372 -0.31 -10.94 -14.33
C PHE A 372 0.30 -12.27 -14.77
N HIS A 373 1.43 -12.63 -14.17
CA HIS A 373 2.09 -13.91 -14.39
C HIS A 373 1.21 -15.09 -13.92
N ALA A 374 1.26 -16.23 -14.61
CA ALA A 374 0.40 -17.40 -14.36
C ALA A 374 0.35 -17.83 -12.88
N SER A 375 1.49 -17.86 -12.20
CA SER A 375 1.56 -18.23 -10.77
C SER A 375 0.77 -17.29 -9.84
N LEU A 376 0.65 -16.00 -10.18
CA LEU A 376 -0.15 -15.05 -9.41
C LEU A 376 -1.63 -15.24 -9.72
N ARG A 377 -1.97 -15.46 -11.00
CA ARG A 377 -3.34 -15.75 -11.44
C ARG A 377 -3.90 -17.00 -10.76
N GLU A 378 -3.11 -18.07 -10.64
CA GLU A 378 -3.46 -19.26 -9.87
C GLU A 378 -3.77 -18.94 -8.39
N GLY A 379 -2.99 -18.04 -7.78
CA GLY A 379 -3.23 -17.57 -6.42
C GLY A 379 -4.56 -16.80 -6.30
N PHE A 380 -4.84 -15.91 -7.26
CA PHE A 380 -6.11 -15.16 -7.32
C PHE A 380 -7.30 -16.09 -7.52
N GLN A 381 -7.19 -17.09 -8.40
CA GLN A 381 -8.23 -18.09 -8.62
C GLN A 381 -8.56 -18.85 -7.32
N LYS A 382 -7.55 -19.38 -6.62
CA LYS A 382 -7.76 -20.11 -5.35
C LYS A 382 -8.44 -19.24 -4.28
N MET A 383 -8.07 -17.97 -4.21
CA MET A 383 -8.71 -17.02 -3.29
C MET A 383 -10.17 -16.75 -3.68
N LEU A 384 -10.45 -16.55 -4.96
CA LEU A 384 -11.82 -16.35 -5.46
C LEU A 384 -12.68 -17.61 -5.25
N GLU A 385 -12.12 -18.80 -5.42
CA GLU A 385 -12.78 -20.08 -5.10
C GLU A 385 -13.10 -20.17 -3.60
N TYR A 386 -12.16 -19.77 -2.74
CA TYR A 386 -12.39 -19.71 -1.29
C TYR A 386 -13.54 -18.77 -0.91
N PHE A 387 -13.59 -17.57 -1.49
CA PHE A 387 -14.68 -16.62 -1.23
C PHE A 387 -16.02 -17.04 -1.86
N GLY A 388 -16.03 -18.01 -2.78
CA GLY A 388 -17.24 -18.42 -3.49
C GLY A 388 -17.87 -17.23 -4.22
N GLN A 389 -19.18 -17.04 -4.11
CA GLN A 389 -19.91 -15.93 -4.72
C GLN A 389 -20.16 -14.75 -3.77
N TYR A 390 -19.54 -14.75 -2.58
CA TYR A 390 -19.67 -13.62 -1.67
C TYR A 390 -18.96 -12.39 -2.26
N PRO A 391 -19.55 -11.18 -2.14
CA PRO A 391 -18.87 -9.97 -2.57
C PRO A 391 -17.56 -9.74 -1.82
N ILE A 392 -16.58 -9.18 -2.53
CA ILE A 392 -15.27 -8.84 -1.99
C ILE A 392 -14.96 -7.36 -2.23
N ILE A 393 -14.11 -6.79 -1.39
CA ILE A 393 -13.53 -5.47 -1.58
C ILE A 393 -12.02 -5.60 -1.71
N VAL A 394 -11.47 -4.96 -2.74
CA VAL A 394 -10.02 -4.87 -2.97
C VAL A 394 -9.58 -3.47 -2.56
N ARG A 395 -8.81 -3.39 -1.48
CA ARG A 395 -8.32 -2.14 -0.91
C ARG A 395 -6.82 -2.00 -1.13
N SER A 396 -6.40 -0.81 -1.54
CA SER A 396 -5.00 -0.40 -1.47
C SER A 396 -4.49 -0.48 -0.03
N SER A 397 -3.25 -0.92 0.17
CA SER A 397 -2.61 -1.04 1.47
C SER A 397 -1.14 -0.67 1.31
N SER A 398 -0.83 0.62 1.13
CA SER A 398 0.57 1.06 1.01
C SER A 398 1.30 0.86 2.35
N LEU A 399 2.61 0.65 2.31
CA LEU A 399 3.42 0.59 3.55
C LEU A 399 3.44 1.94 4.30
N LEU A 400 3.24 3.04 3.59
CA LEU A 400 3.23 4.39 4.18
C LEU A 400 1.87 4.74 4.79
N GLU A 401 0.85 3.93 4.50
CA GLU A 401 -0.50 4.12 5.00
C GLU A 401 -0.63 3.68 6.46
N ASP A 402 -1.51 4.33 7.21
CA ASP A 402 -1.83 4.02 8.62
C ASP A 402 -0.60 3.94 9.57
N SER A 403 0.50 4.59 9.19
CA SER A 403 1.73 4.72 10.00
C SER A 403 1.63 5.91 10.97
N PHE A 404 2.40 5.89 12.06
CA PHE A 404 2.38 7.05 12.96
C PHE A 404 3.02 8.26 12.27
N GLY A 405 2.28 9.37 12.18
CA GLY A 405 2.77 10.62 11.61
C GLY A 405 2.52 10.79 10.11
N ASN A 406 2.20 9.72 9.36
CA ASN A 406 1.74 9.81 7.97
C ASN A 406 0.39 9.09 7.83
N ALA A 407 -0.68 9.85 7.64
CA ALA A 407 -1.94 9.27 7.22
C ALA A 407 -2.02 9.38 5.69
N PHE A 408 -1.58 8.33 4.99
CA PHE A 408 -1.79 8.21 3.53
C PHE A 408 -3.26 7.89 3.22
N ALA A 409 -4.20 8.57 3.87
CA ALA A 409 -5.61 8.23 3.94
C ALA A 409 -6.36 8.70 2.69
N GLY A 410 -7.12 7.80 2.04
CA GLY A 410 -8.09 8.17 1.01
C GLY A 410 -7.51 8.60 -0.35
N LYS A 411 -6.20 8.44 -0.58
CA LYS A 411 -5.56 8.80 -1.86
C LYS A 411 -5.51 7.67 -2.87
N TYR A 412 -5.71 6.45 -2.40
CA TYR A 412 -5.66 5.25 -3.23
C TYR A 412 -7.02 4.56 -3.24
N ASP A 413 -7.45 4.20 -4.44
CA ASP A 413 -8.77 3.67 -4.67
C ASP A 413 -9.00 2.32 -3.94
N SER A 414 -10.25 2.06 -3.60
CA SER A 414 -10.75 0.75 -3.18
C SER A 414 -11.93 0.39 -4.07
N PHE A 415 -12.00 -0.87 -4.50
CA PHE A 415 -13.02 -1.32 -5.46
C PHE A 415 -13.81 -2.49 -4.88
N PHE A 416 -15.13 -2.37 -4.90
CA PHE A 416 -16.03 -3.49 -4.64
C PHE A 416 -16.12 -4.37 -5.89
N CYS A 417 -15.97 -5.68 -5.70
CA CYS A 417 -16.30 -6.68 -6.69
C CYS A 417 -17.48 -7.49 -6.13
N VAL A 418 -18.65 -7.35 -6.75
CA VAL A 418 -19.86 -8.11 -6.34
C VAL A 418 -19.68 -9.61 -6.55
N ASN A 419 -18.70 -10.00 -7.37
CA ASN A 419 -18.14 -11.35 -7.46
C ASN A 419 -19.14 -12.38 -8.01
N GLN A 420 -20.01 -11.95 -8.95
CA GLN A 420 -20.92 -12.81 -9.70
C GLN A 420 -20.37 -13.13 -11.10
N GLY A 421 -20.95 -14.16 -11.75
CA GLY A 421 -20.53 -14.64 -13.07
C GLY A 421 -19.69 -15.91 -13.02
N SER A 422 -19.10 -16.28 -14.16
CA SER A 422 -18.22 -17.45 -14.27
C SER A 422 -16.89 -17.23 -13.50
N PRO A 423 -16.15 -18.30 -13.15
CA PRO A 423 -14.83 -18.16 -12.54
C PRO A 423 -13.87 -17.26 -13.34
N GLU A 424 -13.94 -17.31 -14.67
CA GLU A 424 -13.12 -16.49 -15.57
C GLU A 424 -13.51 -15.00 -15.52
N GLU A 425 -14.81 -14.69 -15.57
CA GLU A 425 -15.33 -13.32 -15.50
C GLU A 425 -14.96 -12.67 -14.15
N ARG A 426 -15.12 -13.43 -13.07
CA ARG A 426 -14.77 -12.99 -11.71
C ARG A 426 -13.27 -12.72 -11.57
N LEU A 427 -12.43 -13.58 -12.15
CA LEU A 427 -10.98 -13.37 -12.16
C LEU A 427 -10.61 -12.11 -12.95
N GLU A 428 -11.22 -11.90 -14.12
CA GLU A 428 -10.96 -10.72 -14.94
C GLU A 428 -11.33 -9.42 -14.23
N GLN A 429 -12.51 -9.37 -13.59
CA GLN A 429 -12.97 -8.23 -12.79
C GLN A 429 -12.03 -7.96 -11.60
N PHE A 430 -11.58 -9.01 -10.91
CA PHE A 430 -10.60 -8.88 -9.83
C PHE A 430 -9.26 -8.33 -10.34
N GLU A 431 -8.72 -8.89 -11.43
CA GLU A 431 -7.48 -8.41 -12.02
C GLU A 431 -7.60 -6.96 -12.51
N GLU A 432 -8.77 -6.55 -13.02
CA GLU A 432 -9.04 -5.15 -13.38
C GLU A 432 -9.01 -4.23 -12.16
N ALA A 433 -9.64 -4.62 -11.06
CA ALA A 433 -9.58 -3.88 -9.80
C ALA A 433 -8.14 -3.72 -9.31
N VAL A 434 -7.33 -4.79 -9.36
CA VAL A 434 -5.90 -4.74 -9.00
C VAL A 434 -5.13 -3.78 -9.91
N ARG A 435 -5.36 -3.81 -11.23
CA ARG A 435 -4.71 -2.89 -12.19
C ARG A 435 -5.06 -1.43 -11.91
N LYS A 436 -6.33 -1.14 -11.62
CA LYS A 436 -6.79 0.21 -11.25
C LYS A 436 -6.08 0.72 -9.99
N ILE A 437 -5.98 -0.12 -8.96
CA ILE A 437 -5.26 0.24 -7.73
C ILE A 437 -3.77 0.50 -8.03
N PHE A 438 -3.11 -0.39 -8.76
CA PHE A 438 -1.70 -0.18 -9.13
C PHE A 438 -1.52 1.08 -9.98
N ALA A 439 -2.45 1.41 -10.88
CA ALA A 439 -2.42 2.62 -11.68
C ALA A 439 -2.65 3.89 -10.84
N SER A 440 -3.45 3.83 -9.77
CA SER A 440 -3.71 4.99 -8.89
C SER A 440 -2.44 5.51 -8.20
N THR A 441 -1.40 4.66 -8.04
CA THR A 441 -0.07 5.06 -7.54
C THR A 441 0.64 6.11 -8.41
N MET A 442 0.23 6.24 -9.67
CA MET A 442 0.79 7.19 -10.64
C MET A 442 -0.15 8.37 -10.91
N SER A 443 -1.21 8.55 -10.11
CA SER A 443 -2.10 9.70 -10.22
C SER A 443 -1.39 11.00 -9.81
N GLU A 444 -1.80 12.12 -10.40
CA GLU A 444 -1.22 13.44 -10.09
C GLU A 444 -1.38 13.80 -8.61
N ASP A 445 -2.53 13.46 -8.00
CA ASP A 445 -2.81 13.73 -6.59
C ASP A 445 -1.93 12.89 -5.65
N ALA A 446 -1.74 11.58 -5.93
CA ALA A 446 -0.86 10.73 -5.13
C ALA A 446 0.60 11.22 -5.20
N LEU A 447 1.08 11.56 -6.41
CA LEU A 447 2.43 12.05 -6.62
C LEU A 447 2.67 13.43 -6.00
N ALA A 448 1.72 14.35 -6.15
CA ALA A 448 1.81 15.69 -5.54
C ALA A 448 1.88 15.60 -4.02
N TYR A 449 1.08 14.73 -3.39
CA TYR A 449 1.14 14.51 -1.95
C TYR A 449 2.50 13.96 -1.51
N ARG A 450 3.03 12.96 -2.21
CA ARG A 450 4.35 12.39 -1.89
C ARG A 450 5.45 13.44 -1.97
N LEU A 451 5.45 14.25 -3.03
CA LEU A 451 6.41 15.33 -3.20
C LEU A 451 6.33 16.36 -2.06
N GLN A 452 5.13 16.76 -1.65
CA GLN A 452 4.93 17.71 -0.56
C GLN A 452 5.45 17.19 0.79
N ARG A 453 5.39 15.87 1.01
CA ARG A 453 5.88 15.23 2.23
C ARG A 453 7.37 14.88 2.19
N GLY A 454 8.06 15.12 1.08
CA GLY A 454 9.42 14.64 0.86
C GLY A 454 9.51 13.11 0.81
N LEU A 455 8.42 12.46 0.39
CA LEU A 455 8.32 11.01 0.21
C LEU A 455 8.57 10.61 -1.25
N ASP A 456 8.81 11.55 -2.15
CA ASP A 456 9.07 11.31 -3.58
C ASP A 456 10.29 10.39 -3.80
N GLN A 457 11.26 10.43 -2.89
CA GLN A 457 12.48 9.61 -2.93
C GLN A 457 12.39 8.27 -2.18
N GLN A 458 11.30 8.02 -1.45
CA GLN A 458 11.08 6.75 -0.76
C GLN A 458 10.47 5.71 -1.71
N ASP A 459 10.69 4.43 -1.43
CA ASP A 459 10.08 3.34 -2.19
C ASP A 459 8.54 3.42 -2.09
N GLU A 460 7.82 3.25 -3.21
CA GLU A 460 6.35 3.08 -3.19
C GLU A 460 6.04 1.61 -3.39
N GLN A 461 5.54 0.99 -2.32
CA GLN A 461 5.21 -0.42 -2.27
C GLN A 461 3.71 -0.58 -2.03
N MET A 462 2.96 -0.90 -3.08
CA MET A 462 1.53 -1.12 -2.99
C MET A 462 1.22 -2.60 -2.70
N ALA A 463 0.87 -2.90 -1.46
CA ALA A 463 0.21 -4.16 -1.13
C ALA A 463 -1.32 -4.00 -1.26
N LEU A 464 -2.05 -5.11 -1.26
CA LEU A 464 -3.51 -5.09 -1.36
C LEU A 464 -4.12 -5.91 -0.24
N LEU A 465 -5.18 -5.36 0.35
CA LEU A 465 -6.05 -6.04 1.30
C LEU A 465 -7.32 -6.44 0.57
N VAL A 466 -7.54 -7.75 0.42
CA VAL A 466 -8.76 -8.31 -0.20
C VAL A 466 -9.63 -8.88 0.90
N GLN A 467 -10.81 -8.32 1.11
CA GLN A 467 -11.69 -8.72 2.21
C GLN A 467 -13.02 -9.21 1.66
N ARG A 468 -13.61 -10.19 2.34
CA ARG A 468 -15.05 -10.41 2.19
C ARG A 468 -15.78 -9.15 2.67
N VAL A 469 -16.73 -8.66 1.90
CA VAL A 469 -17.59 -7.55 2.35
C VAL A 469 -18.45 -8.08 3.49
N SER A 470 -18.41 -7.44 4.65
CA SER A 470 -19.32 -7.80 5.74
C SER A 470 -20.76 -7.42 5.35
N GLY A 471 -21.70 -8.34 5.61
CA GLY A 471 -23.12 -8.12 5.36
C GLY A 471 -23.89 -9.39 5.03
N ALA A 472 -25.16 -9.19 4.65
CA ALA A 472 -26.09 -10.27 4.38
C ALA A 472 -26.83 -10.07 3.05
N TYR A 473 -27.22 -11.17 2.43
CA TYR A 473 -28.15 -11.15 1.30
C TYR A 473 -29.53 -10.72 1.78
N ARG A 474 -30.08 -9.68 1.15
CA ARG A 474 -31.47 -9.24 1.31
C ARG A 474 -32.08 -9.22 -0.08
N GLU A 475 -32.75 -10.31 -0.41
CA GLU A 475 -33.23 -10.60 -1.78
C GLU A 475 -32.06 -10.56 -2.78
N HIS A 476 -31.99 -9.53 -3.62
CA HIS A 476 -30.97 -9.36 -4.66
C HIS A 476 -29.94 -8.27 -4.33
N TYR A 477 -29.97 -7.73 -3.10
CA TYR A 477 -28.97 -6.80 -2.59
C TYR A 477 -28.08 -7.44 -1.51
N TYR A 478 -26.85 -6.96 -1.39
CA TYR A 478 -25.92 -7.36 -0.34
C TYR A 478 -25.27 -6.15 0.32
N PHE A 479 -25.45 -6.02 1.64
CA PHE A 479 -24.89 -4.92 2.44
C PHE A 479 -24.93 -5.28 3.94
N PRO A 480 -24.08 -4.67 4.79
CA PRO A 480 -24.16 -4.81 6.24
C PRO A 480 -25.36 -4.05 6.79
N GLU A 481 -25.82 -4.39 7.98
CA GLU A 481 -26.90 -3.60 8.61
C GLU A 481 -26.46 -2.16 8.83
N LEU A 482 -25.29 -1.96 9.43
CA LEU A 482 -24.73 -0.64 9.67
C LEU A 482 -23.24 -0.61 9.30
N ALA A 483 -22.75 0.57 8.99
CA ALA A 483 -21.34 0.85 8.87
C ALA A 483 -21.02 2.24 9.42
N GLY A 484 -19.76 2.48 9.76
CA GLY A 484 -19.40 3.76 10.32
C GLY A 484 -17.92 3.98 10.53
N VAL A 485 -17.63 5.20 10.98
CA VAL A 485 -16.30 5.65 11.39
C VAL A 485 -16.38 6.06 12.85
N GLY A 486 -15.50 5.53 13.68
CA GLY A 486 -15.42 5.81 15.12
C GLY A 486 -14.07 6.42 15.48
N VAL A 487 -14.10 7.58 16.12
CA VAL A 487 -12.90 8.24 16.65
C VAL A 487 -12.88 8.17 18.17
N SER A 488 -11.75 7.77 18.74
CA SER A 488 -11.61 7.58 20.18
C SER A 488 -11.48 8.89 20.97
N TYR A 489 -11.22 9.99 20.26
CA TYR A 489 -11.20 11.35 20.78
C TYR A 489 -12.09 12.25 19.93
N ASN A 490 -13.13 12.81 20.56
CA ASN A 490 -14.06 13.73 19.94
C ASN A 490 -13.49 15.16 19.95
N THR A 491 -13.09 15.65 18.78
CA THR A 491 -12.69 17.06 18.60
C THR A 491 -13.87 18.00 18.32
N PHE A 492 -15.09 17.46 18.17
CA PHE A 492 -16.33 18.21 17.97
C PHE A 492 -17.13 18.22 19.28
N VAL A 493 -16.88 19.24 20.10
CA VAL A 493 -17.63 19.52 21.32
C VAL A 493 -18.58 20.67 21.00
N TRP A 494 -19.83 20.32 20.66
CA TRP A 494 -20.87 21.32 20.35
C TRP A 494 -21.68 21.74 21.58
N ASP A 495 -21.48 21.05 22.70
CA ASP A 495 -22.08 21.37 23.99
C ASP A 495 -20.98 21.36 25.07
N LYS A 496 -20.99 22.35 25.96
CA LYS A 496 -19.97 22.53 27.01
C LYS A 496 -19.90 21.37 28.00
N GLU A 497 -20.95 20.55 28.08
CA GLU A 497 -21.02 19.39 28.97
C GLU A 497 -20.44 18.11 28.34
N MET A 498 -20.09 18.11 27.05
CA MET A 498 -19.57 16.92 26.38
C MET A 498 -18.10 16.69 26.72
N ASP A 499 -17.74 15.43 26.90
CA ASP A 499 -16.36 14.99 27.11
C ASP A 499 -15.67 14.63 25.78
N PRO A 500 -14.65 15.41 25.34
CA PRO A 500 -13.82 15.03 24.19
C PRO A 500 -13.27 13.62 24.29
N GLN A 501 -12.92 13.16 25.49
CA GLN A 501 -12.33 11.85 25.68
C GLN A 501 -13.36 10.73 25.52
N ALA A 502 -14.66 10.97 25.45
CA ALA A 502 -15.63 9.91 25.26
C ALA A 502 -15.58 9.29 23.84
N GLY A 503 -15.17 10.06 22.85
CA GLY A 503 -15.15 9.68 21.43
C GLY A 503 -16.47 9.97 20.69
N MET A 504 -16.48 9.72 19.39
CA MET A 504 -17.61 10.02 18.50
C MET A 504 -17.73 8.97 17.40
N LEU A 505 -18.95 8.71 16.92
CA LEU A 505 -19.24 7.88 15.75
C LEU A 505 -19.89 8.71 14.64
N ARG A 506 -19.63 8.30 13.39
CA ARG A 506 -20.41 8.63 12.19
C ARG A 506 -21.02 7.33 11.68
N LEU A 507 -22.34 7.21 11.74
CA LEU A 507 -23.07 5.96 11.49
C LEU A 507 -23.98 6.09 10.26
N VAL A 508 -24.01 5.05 9.42
CA VAL A 508 -24.89 4.92 8.27
C VAL A 508 -25.55 3.54 8.23
N LEU A 509 -26.71 3.44 7.58
CA LEU A 509 -27.31 2.20 7.13
C LEU A 509 -26.66 1.78 5.80
N GLY A 510 -26.32 0.50 5.65
CA GLY A 510 -25.66 -0.02 4.44
C GLY A 510 -24.14 0.11 4.42
N LEU A 511 -23.55 0.17 3.23
CA LEU A 511 -22.09 0.21 3.08
C LEU A 511 -21.48 1.50 3.66
N GLY A 512 -20.27 1.37 4.21
CA GLY A 512 -19.54 2.46 4.88
C GLY A 512 -19.02 3.57 3.97
N THR A 513 -19.17 3.45 2.64
CA THR A 513 -18.78 4.47 1.66
C THR A 513 -19.35 5.83 2.02
N ARG A 514 -20.60 5.90 2.52
CA ARG A 514 -21.27 7.15 2.90
C ARG A 514 -20.92 7.66 4.30
N ALA A 515 -20.30 6.83 5.13
CA ALA A 515 -19.73 7.29 6.40
C ALA A 515 -18.41 8.04 6.15
N VAL A 516 -17.65 7.58 5.15
CA VAL A 516 -16.35 8.11 4.76
C VAL A 516 -16.51 9.29 3.78
N ASP A 517 -17.15 9.05 2.64
CA ASP A 517 -17.46 10.02 1.58
C ASP A 517 -18.81 10.68 1.82
N ARG A 518 -18.96 11.94 1.39
CA ARG A 518 -20.20 12.71 1.58
C ARG A 518 -20.88 12.98 0.25
N ALA A 519 -22.15 12.57 0.12
CA ALA A 519 -22.97 12.82 -1.05
C ALA A 519 -23.89 14.05 -0.84
N GLU A 520 -24.24 14.73 -1.92
CA GLU A 520 -25.07 15.94 -1.87
C GLU A 520 -26.46 15.65 -1.26
N GLY A 521 -26.80 16.34 -0.18
CA GLY A 521 -28.13 16.23 0.45
C GLY A 521 -28.37 14.96 1.26
N ASP A 522 -27.31 14.21 1.58
CA ASP A 522 -27.36 12.96 2.34
C ASP A 522 -26.28 12.90 3.42
N TYR A 523 -26.67 12.56 4.66
CA TYR A 523 -25.88 12.87 5.86
C TYR A 523 -25.77 11.67 6.82
N PRO A 524 -24.55 11.28 7.23
CA PRO A 524 -24.37 10.25 8.25
C PRO A 524 -24.84 10.74 9.62
N CYS A 525 -25.32 9.84 10.46
CA CYS A 525 -25.71 10.17 11.83
C CYS A 525 -24.47 10.38 12.70
N ILE A 526 -24.28 11.60 13.21
CA ILE A 526 -23.19 11.93 14.15
C ILE A 526 -23.65 11.62 15.58
N VAL A 527 -22.84 10.84 16.30
CA VAL A 527 -23.16 10.35 17.65
C VAL A 527 -22.00 10.64 18.59
N ALA A 528 -22.24 11.46 19.62
CA ALA A 528 -21.31 11.58 20.75
C ALA A 528 -21.48 10.37 21.68
N LEU A 529 -20.40 9.69 22.05
CA LEU A 529 -20.49 8.45 22.82
C LEU A 529 -20.88 8.67 24.30
N ASP A 530 -20.63 9.84 24.86
CA ASP A 530 -21.08 10.27 26.19
C ASP A 530 -22.51 10.82 26.20
N ALA A 531 -22.98 11.35 25.07
CA ALA A 531 -24.29 11.97 24.94
C ALA A 531 -24.98 11.60 23.63
N PRO A 532 -25.30 10.31 23.38
CA PRO A 532 -25.76 9.83 22.07
C PRO A 532 -27.10 10.40 21.61
N GLN A 533 -27.91 10.93 22.54
CA GLN A 533 -29.20 11.58 22.26
C GLN A 533 -29.08 13.09 21.99
N LYS A 534 -27.94 13.71 22.34
CA LYS A 534 -27.70 15.14 22.06
C LYS A 534 -27.28 15.27 20.60
N ARG A 535 -28.11 15.93 19.79
CA ARG A 535 -27.81 16.17 18.38
C ARG A 535 -27.20 17.56 18.18
N PRO A 536 -26.34 17.75 17.17
CA PRO A 536 -25.80 19.07 16.83
C PRO A 536 -26.86 20.03 16.25
N HIS A 537 -28.04 19.52 15.88
CA HIS A 537 -29.15 20.30 15.29
C HIS A 537 -30.38 20.32 16.19
N GLY A 538 -31.13 21.43 16.18
CA GLY A 538 -32.33 21.61 16.99
C GLY A 538 -33.63 21.34 16.21
N GLY A 539 -34.37 20.30 16.58
CA GLY A 539 -35.76 20.08 16.10
C GLY A 539 -35.91 19.08 14.93
N PHE A 540 -37.18 18.75 14.63
CA PHE A 540 -37.54 17.67 13.69
C PHE A 540 -37.38 18.07 12.20
N ALA A 541 -37.56 19.36 11.87
CA ALA A 541 -37.35 19.88 10.53
C ALA A 541 -35.87 19.82 10.12
N ASP A 542 -34.97 20.16 11.05
CA ASP A 542 -33.53 20.05 10.84
C ASP A 542 -33.11 18.58 10.77
N THR A 543 -33.67 17.71 11.61
CA THR A 543 -33.42 16.26 11.53
C THR A 543 -33.77 15.68 10.16
N ARG A 544 -34.90 16.07 9.55
CA ARG A 544 -35.28 15.64 8.20
C ARG A 544 -34.35 16.17 7.11
N LYS A 545 -33.76 17.35 7.34
CA LYS A 545 -32.83 17.98 6.41
C LYS A 545 -31.45 17.32 6.47
N PHE A 546 -31.02 16.94 7.66
CA PHE A 546 -29.69 16.40 7.99
C PHE A 546 -29.76 14.91 8.41
N SER A 547 -30.44 14.09 7.62
CA SER A 547 -30.54 12.64 7.82
C SER A 547 -30.10 11.88 6.59
N GLN A 548 -29.74 10.62 6.78
CA GLN A 548 -29.47 9.73 5.67
C GLN A 548 -30.75 9.46 4.85
N ARG A 549 -30.67 9.55 3.52
CA ARG A 549 -31.77 9.35 2.56
C ARG A 549 -31.51 8.25 1.56
N ASP A 550 -30.24 8.02 1.24
CA ASP A 550 -29.82 6.98 0.30
C ASP A 550 -28.89 5.99 0.99
N VAL A 551 -28.89 4.77 0.47
CA VAL A 551 -28.15 3.61 0.98
C VAL A 551 -27.30 3.07 -0.14
N ASP A 552 -26.00 2.97 0.10
CA ASP A 552 -25.09 2.28 -0.81
C ASP A 552 -25.12 0.79 -0.50
N LEU A 553 -25.29 -0.01 -1.54
CA LEU A 553 -25.43 -1.47 -1.47
C LEU A 553 -24.85 -2.13 -2.72
N LEU A 554 -24.68 -3.45 -2.68
CA LEU A 554 -24.24 -4.22 -3.84
C LEU A 554 -25.44 -4.90 -4.49
N ASP A 555 -25.71 -4.60 -5.76
CA ASP A 555 -26.74 -5.25 -6.56
C ASP A 555 -26.17 -6.53 -7.17
N ILE A 556 -26.63 -7.67 -6.66
CA ILE A 556 -26.14 -9.00 -7.07
C ILE A 556 -26.51 -9.30 -8.52
N ASN A 557 -27.68 -8.86 -8.97
CA ASN A 557 -28.16 -9.14 -10.32
C ASN A 557 -27.44 -8.28 -11.36
N ALA A 558 -27.23 -7.00 -11.04
CA ALA A 558 -26.49 -6.08 -11.90
C ALA A 558 -24.96 -6.22 -11.77
N ASN A 559 -24.48 -6.92 -10.74
CA ASN A 559 -23.06 -7.12 -10.40
C ASN A 559 -22.32 -5.78 -10.23
N GLU A 560 -22.96 -4.79 -9.61
CA GLU A 560 -22.42 -3.43 -9.41
C GLU A 560 -22.75 -2.84 -8.03
N LEU A 561 -21.95 -1.84 -7.62
CA LEU A 561 -22.27 -0.97 -6.49
C LEU A 561 -23.39 -0.01 -6.92
N ARG A 562 -24.46 0.07 -6.13
CA ARG A 562 -25.64 0.88 -6.43
C ARG A 562 -26.09 1.67 -5.21
N THR A 563 -26.56 2.89 -5.46
CA THR A 563 -27.15 3.76 -4.45
C THR A 563 -28.68 3.75 -4.61
N MET A 564 -29.39 3.46 -3.53
CA MET A 564 -30.85 3.34 -3.49
C MET A 564 -31.45 4.23 -2.41
N SER A 565 -32.56 4.91 -2.71
CA SER A 565 -33.25 5.71 -1.69
C SER A 565 -33.98 4.84 -0.67
N LEU A 566 -34.12 5.32 0.57
CA LEU A 566 -34.91 4.64 1.60
C LEU A 566 -36.36 4.35 1.17
N LEU A 567 -36.94 5.27 0.38
CA LEU A 567 -38.28 5.10 -0.18
C LEU A 567 -38.31 3.91 -1.15
N SER A 568 -37.35 3.81 -2.06
CA SER A 568 -37.25 2.72 -3.03
C SER A 568 -37.07 1.36 -2.35
N LEU A 569 -36.21 1.28 -1.32
CA LEU A 569 -36.03 0.05 -0.54
C LEU A 569 -37.31 -0.37 0.18
N THR A 570 -38.10 0.59 0.66
CA THR A 570 -39.40 0.33 1.29
C THR A 570 -40.45 -0.12 0.26
N GLU A 571 -40.46 0.50 -0.92
CA GLU A 571 -41.35 0.13 -2.04
C GLU A 571 -41.06 -1.27 -2.58
N GLU A 572 -39.79 -1.65 -2.68
CA GLU A 572 -39.33 -3.01 -3.04
C GLU A 572 -39.55 -4.04 -1.92
N LYS A 573 -39.98 -3.59 -0.73
CA LYS A 573 -40.22 -4.42 0.46
C LYS A 573 -38.99 -5.23 0.87
N ILE A 574 -37.80 -4.63 0.73
CA ILE A 574 -36.58 -5.22 1.24
C ILE A 574 -36.72 -5.38 2.76
N ASP A 575 -36.49 -6.59 3.25
CA ASP A 575 -36.59 -6.91 4.67
C ASP A 575 -35.49 -6.15 5.43
N ILE A 576 -35.84 -5.03 6.04
CA ILE A 576 -34.96 -4.21 6.89
C ILE A 576 -35.72 -3.99 8.20
N PRO A 577 -35.09 -4.18 9.38
CA PRO A 577 -35.76 -3.97 10.67
C PRO A 577 -35.88 -2.47 10.98
N TRP A 578 -36.69 -1.76 10.19
CA TRP A 578 -36.81 -0.30 10.16
C TRP A 578 -36.97 0.33 11.54
N HIS A 579 -37.78 -0.26 12.41
CA HIS A 579 -38.03 0.26 13.75
C HIS A 579 -36.75 0.44 14.58
N ARG A 580 -35.75 -0.43 14.41
CA ARG A 580 -34.48 -0.36 15.14
C ARG A 580 -33.64 0.88 14.74
N TYR A 581 -33.75 1.31 13.48
CA TYR A 581 -32.87 2.33 12.89
C TYR A 581 -33.58 3.64 12.56
N ALA A 582 -34.89 3.60 12.37
CA ALA A 582 -35.67 4.68 11.81
C ALA A 582 -37.01 4.88 12.51
N VAL A 583 -37.50 6.12 12.47
CA VAL A 583 -38.85 6.51 12.87
C VAL A 583 -39.68 6.84 11.64
N ARG A 584 -41.01 6.67 11.72
CA ARG A 584 -41.91 7.02 10.62
C ARG A 584 -42.05 8.53 10.47
N ASP A 585 -41.88 9.01 9.25
CA ASP A 585 -42.10 10.42 8.91
C ASP A 585 -43.56 10.67 8.49
N TYR A 586 -44.42 10.81 9.49
CA TYR A 586 -45.86 11.02 9.27
C TYR A 586 -46.19 12.26 8.45
N GLU A 587 -45.41 13.33 8.54
CA GLU A 587 -45.68 14.56 7.77
C GLU A 587 -45.38 14.35 6.28
N THR A 588 -44.25 13.70 5.95
CA THR A 588 -43.92 13.37 4.56
C THR A 588 -44.93 12.37 3.99
N MET A 589 -45.36 11.38 4.78
CA MET A 589 -46.42 10.45 4.39
C MET A 589 -47.72 11.19 4.05
N GLN A 590 -48.18 12.12 4.91
CA GLN A 590 -49.39 12.93 4.63
C GLN A 590 -49.25 13.79 3.37
N LEU A 591 -48.06 14.34 3.11
CA LEU A 591 -47.81 15.15 1.91
C LEU A 591 -47.85 14.29 0.63
N LEU A 592 -47.31 13.07 0.67
CA LEU A 592 -47.37 12.12 -0.44
C LEU A 592 -48.80 11.64 -0.70
N GLU A 593 -49.58 11.39 0.36
CA GLU A 593 -51.00 11.05 0.25
C GLU A 593 -51.81 12.16 -0.44
N ARG A 594 -51.56 13.41 -0.09
CA ARG A 594 -52.18 14.59 -0.76
C ARG A 594 -51.80 14.69 -2.24
N ARG A 595 -50.65 14.15 -2.63
CA ARG A 595 -50.18 14.04 -4.03
C ARG A 595 -50.65 12.77 -4.74
N GLY A 596 -51.53 11.98 -4.12
CA GLY A 596 -52.12 10.77 -4.71
C GLY A 596 -51.30 9.49 -4.52
N LYS A 597 -50.17 9.54 -3.81
CA LYS A 597 -49.36 8.36 -3.46
C LYS A 597 -49.77 7.87 -2.07
N LYS A 598 -50.73 6.94 -2.00
CA LYS A 598 -51.25 6.39 -0.74
C LYS A 598 -50.54 5.10 -0.32
N GLY A 599 -50.40 4.90 1.00
CA GLY A 599 -49.91 3.64 1.58
C GLY A 599 -48.40 3.42 1.51
N LEU A 600 -47.60 4.48 1.36
CA LEU A 600 -46.15 4.43 1.42
C LEU A 600 -45.68 4.75 2.83
N ASP A 601 -44.98 3.82 3.47
CA ASP A 601 -44.23 4.10 4.70
C ASP A 601 -42.96 4.88 4.33
N VAL A 602 -42.78 6.04 4.97
CA VAL A 602 -41.55 6.85 4.83
C VAL A 602 -40.79 6.79 6.14
N TRP A 603 -39.52 6.43 6.05
CA TRP A 603 -38.65 6.23 7.20
C TRP A 603 -37.59 7.33 7.29
N LEU A 604 -37.33 7.79 8.51
CA LEU A 604 -36.30 8.77 8.84
C LEU A 604 -35.28 8.11 9.77
N LEU A 605 -34.04 7.95 9.30
CA LEU A 605 -32.96 7.34 10.07
C LEU A 605 -32.58 8.22 11.26
N THR A 606 -32.65 7.64 12.45
CA THR A 606 -32.42 8.32 13.74
C THR A 606 -31.62 7.48 14.71
N PHE A 607 -31.71 6.14 14.59
CA PHE A 607 -31.03 5.16 15.44
C PHE A 607 -31.38 5.27 16.93
N ASP A 608 -32.47 5.97 17.29
CA ASP A 608 -32.83 6.22 18.68
C ASP A 608 -33.08 4.92 19.46
N GLN A 609 -33.76 3.94 18.85
CA GLN A 609 -33.97 2.60 19.44
C GLN A 609 -32.65 1.82 19.57
N LEU A 610 -31.79 1.87 18.55
CA LEU A 610 -30.46 1.26 18.63
C LEU A 610 -29.66 1.80 19.84
N PHE A 611 -29.69 3.12 20.07
CA PHE A 611 -28.91 3.73 21.14
C PHE A 611 -29.51 3.53 22.54
N SER A 612 -30.83 3.39 22.65
CA SER A 612 -31.53 3.29 23.94
C SER A 612 -31.84 1.86 24.38
N GLU A 613 -32.03 0.93 23.44
CA GLU A 613 -32.49 -0.43 23.71
C GLU A 613 -31.37 -1.48 23.53
N THR A 614 -30.18 -1.10 23.07
CA THR A 614 -29.05 -2.03 22.87
C THR A 614 -27.78 -1.55 23.59
N SER A 615 -26.84 -2.46 23.81
CA SER A 615 -25.51 -2.14 24.39
C SER A 615 -24.53 -1.53 23.37
N PHE A 616 -25.01 -1.07 22.21
CA PHE A 616 -24.15 -0.64 21.09
C PHE A 616 -23.20 0.50 21.47
N ILE A 617 -23.70 1.56 22.13
CA ILE A 617 -22.89 2.74 22.49
C ILE A 617 -21.77 2.34 23.46
N GLU A 618 -22.10 1.59 24.52
CA GLU A 618 -21.13 1.12 25.51
C GLU A 618 -20.06 0.21 24.88
N LEU A 619 -20.48 -0.66 23.95
CA LEU A 619 -19.59 -1.58 23.24
C LEU A 619 -18.62 -0.81 22.34
N MET A 620 -19.11 0.17 21.57
CA MET A 620 -18.28 1.01 20.71
C MET A 620 -17.27 1.85 21.50
N GLN A 621 -17.73 2.46 22.61
CA GLN A 621 -16.85 3.23 23.50
C GLN A 621 -15.75 2.34 24.10
N ARG A 622 -16.11 1.13 24.55
CA ARG A 622 -15.15 0.16 25.08
C ARG A 622 -14.15 -0.29 24.01
N MET A 623 -14.60 -0.53 22.78
CA MET A 623 -13.76 -0.92 21.66
C MET A 623 -12.70 0.15 21.39
N LEU A 624 -13.14 1.39 21.16
CA LEU A 624 -12.26 2.52 20.85
C LEU A 624 -11.26 2.78 21.97
N LYS A 625 -11.68 2.70 23.24
CA LYS A 625 -10.77 2.89 24.38
C LYS A 625 -9.79 1.76 24.61
N THR A 626 -10.17 0.54 24.27
CA THR A 626 -9.26 -0.62 24.35
C THR A 626 -8.15 -0.48 23.32
N ILE A 627 -8.50 -0.08 22.08
CA ILE A 627 -7.54 0.14 21.00
C ILE A 627 -6.66 1.37 21.31
N GLU A 628 -7.24 2.51 21.68
CA GLU A 628 -6.49 3.73 22.05
C GLU A 628 -5.45 3.46 23.13
N LYS A 629 -5.83 2.74 24.20
CA LYS A 629 -4.92 2.38 25.28
C LYS A 629 -3.78 1.46 24.82
N ALA A 630 -4.04 0.57 23.86
CA ALA A 630 -3.01 -0.30 23.31
C ALA A 630 -2.02 0.47 22.43
N TYR A 631 -2.52 1.41 21.61
CA TYR A 631 -1.74 2.27 20.74
C TYR A 631 -1.00 3.39 21.48
N ASP A 632 -1.42 3.70 22.73
CA ASP A 632 -0.96 4.87 23.50
C ASP A 632 -1.12 6.17 22.71
N TYR A 633 -2.21 6.24 21.94
CA TYR A 633 -2.52 7.33 21.03
C TYR A 633 -4.00 7.25 20.61
N PRO A 634 -4.69 8.39 20.38
CA PRO A 634 -6.05 8.38 19.84
C PRO A 634 -6.13 7.60 18.52
N VAL A 635 -7.26 6.96 18.27
CA VAL A 635 -7.46 6.13 17.06
C VAL A 635 -8.72 6.50 16.30
N ASP A 636 -8.67 6.22 15.00
CA ASP A 636 -9.75 6.30 14.05
C ASP A 636 -9.99 4.90 13.47
N VAL A 637 -11.21 4.40 13.60
CA VAL A 637 -11.60 3.02 13.32
C VAL A 637 -12.79 3.02 12.37
N GLU A 638 -12.63 2.40 11.20
CA GLU A 638 -13.76 2.07 10.34
C GLU A 638 -14.31 0.70 10.72
N PHE A 639 -15.63 0.60 10.79
CA PHE A 639 -16.29 -0.62 11.24
C PHE A 639 -17.59 -0.91 10.47
N THR A 640 -18.00 -2.17 10.51
CA THR A 640 -19.33 -2.62 10.10
C THR A 640 -20.01 -3.32 11.26
N VAL A 641 -21.34 -3.36 11.23
CA VAL A 641 -22.14 -4.00 12.28
C VAL A 641 -23.24 -4.83 11.63
N ASN A 642 -23.32 -6.09 12.05
CA ASN A 642 -24.47 -6.95 11.84
C ASN A 642 -25.03 -7.41 13.19
N PHE A 643 -26.17 -8.09 13.17
CA PHE A 643 -26.80 -8.58 14.38
C PHE A 643 -26.96 -10.09 14.32
N ALA A 644 -26.60 -10.77 15.41
CA ALA A 644 -26.93 -12.17 15.60
C ALA A 644 -28.45 -12.35 15.76
N ALA A 645 -28.93 -13.59 15.63
CA ALA A 645 -30.36 -13.91 15.71
C ALA A 645 -31.01 -13.52 17.06
N ASP A 646 -30.20 -13.40 18.13
CA ASP A 646 -30.63 -12.95 19.46
C ASP A 646 -30.60 -11.42 19.64
N GLY A 647 -30.22 -10.67 18.60
CA GLY A 647 -30.10 -9.21 18.62
C GLY A 647 -28.75 -8.70 19.14
N THR A 648 -27.78 -9.57 19.41
CA THR A 648 -26.44 -9.16 19.84
C THR A 648 -25.70 -8.49 18.67
N PRO A 649 -25.15 -7.26 18.86
CA PRO A 649 -24.35 -6.61 17.83
C PRO A 649 -23.02 -7.36 17.63
N GLN A 650 -22.72 -7.65 16.37
CA GLN A 650 -21.46 -8.20 15.88
C GLN A 650 -20.75 -7.10 15.09
N ILE A 651 -19.58 -6.69 15.56
CA ILE A 651 -18.79 -5.60 14.97
C ILE A 651 -17.61 -6.21 14.22
N ASP A 652 -17.38 -5.77 12.98
CA ASP A 652 -16.13 -6.01 12.29
C ASP A 652 -15.32 -4.72 12.19
N VAL A 653 -14.09 -4.74 12.68
CA VAL A 653 -13.13 -3.65 12.46
C VAL A 653 -12.50 -3.86 11.09
N VAL A 654 -12.79 -2.97 10.14
CA VAL A 654 -12.34 -3.09 8.75
C VAL A 654 -11.12 -2.21 8.46
N GLN A 655 -10.87 -1.17 9.26
CA GLN A 655 -9.66 -0.37 9.24
C GLN A 655 -9.41 0.26 10.61
N CYS A 656 -8.15 0.42 11.01
CA CYS A 656 -7.77 1.11 12.25
C CYS A 656 -6.45 1.85 12.07
N ARG A 657 -6.44 3.14 12.40
CA ARG A 657 -5.27 4.01 12.28
C ARG A 657 -5.12 4.97 13.47
N PRO A 658 -3.89 5.43 13.76
CA PRO A 658 -3.68 6.52 14.73
C PRO A 658 -4.34 7.82 14.25
N LEU A 659 -5.15 8.45 15.10
CA LEU A 659 -5.81 9.73 14.84
C LEU A 659 -4.90 10.90 15.24
N GLN A 660 -4.40 11.65 14.26
CA GLN A 660 -3.59 12.84 14.55
C GLN A 660 -4.44 13.95 15.20
N THR A 661 -4.21 14.19 16.48
CA THR A 661 -4.84 15.27 17.23
C THR A 661 -3.79 16.35 17.53
N LYS A 662 -3.67 17.36 16.64
CA LYS A 662 -2.83 18.54 16.93
C LYS A 662 -3.60 19.55 17.78
N GLY A 663 -3.03 19.97 18.90
CA GLY A 663 -3.54 21.11 19.69
C GLY A 663 -3.58 20.96 21.21
N ALA A 664 -3.25 19.79 21.77
CA ALA A 664 -3.32 19.59 23.23
C ALA A 664 -2.08 20.09 24.00
N GLU A 665 -0.96 20.41 23.35
CA GLU A 665 0.32 20.58 24.05
C GLU A 665 0.82 22.03 24.24
N LYS A 666 0.20 23.05 23.62
CA LYS A 666 0.64 24.45 23.80
C LYS A 666 -0.49 25.34 24.31
N GLU A 667 -0.32 25.82 25.54
CA GLU A 667 -1.13 26.89 26.13
C GLU A 667 -0.89 28.19 25.34
N VAL A 668 -1.84 28.57 24.49
CA VAL A 668 -1.79 29.82 23.73
C VAL A 668 -2.37 30.94 24.58
N LYS A 669 -1.56 31.97 24.88
CA LYS A 669 -2.04 33.16 25.58
C LYS A 669 -2.72 34.11 24.60
N ILE A 670 -4.05 34.18 24.65
CA ILE A 670 -4.83 35.15 23.89
C ILE A 670 -4.63 36.55 24.52
N PRO A 671 -4.29 37.59 23.75
CA PRO A 671 -4.20 38.95 24.26
C PRO A 671 -5.57 39.42 24.81
N THR A 672 -5.60 39.91 26.05
CA THR A 672 -6.85 40.33 26.73
C THR A 672 -7.42 41.67 26.25
N ARG A 673 -6.66 42.44 25.47
CA ARG A 673 -7.08 43.74 24.91
C ARG A 673 -6.50 43.93 23.51
N VAL A 674 -7.26 43.54 22.49
CA VAL A 674 -7.01 43.90 21.10
C VAL A 674 -7.97 45.05 20.75
N PRO A 675 -7.50 46.18 20.20
CA PRO A 675 -8.39 47.24 19.72
C PRO A 675 -9.36 46.69 18.66
N GLU A 676 -10.65 47.05 18.70
CA GLU A 676 -11.65 46.54 17.73
C GLU A 676 -11.26 46.77 16.27
N GLU A 677 -10.59 47.88 15.99
CA GLU A 677 -10.06 48.24 14.67
C GLU A 677 -8.95 47.30 14.15
N GLN A 678 -8.37 46.45 15.00
CA GLN A 678 -7.36 45.45 14.66
C GLN A 678 -7.93 44.02 14.63
N ILE A 679 -9.24 43.87 14.83
CA ILE A 679 -9.93 42.58 14.83
C ILE A 679 -10.55 42.37 13.44
N PHE A 680 -10.05 41.37 12.71
CA PHE A 680 -10.61 41.00 11.41
C PHE A 680 -11.95 40.24 11.55
N PHE A 681 -12.03 39.29 12.48
CA PHE A 681 -13.29 38.68 12.96
C PHE A 681 -13.07 38.11 14.37
N GLN A 682 -14.14 37.98 15.16
CA GLN A 682 -14.14 37.33 16.47
C GLN A 682 -15.41 36.48 16.62
N SER A 683 -15.27 35.30 17.20
CA SER A 683 -16.38 34.41 17.54
C SER A 683 -16.20 33.83 18.94
N GLU A 684 -17.30 33.53 19.63
CA GLU A 684 -17.31 32.93 20.98
C GLU A 684 -18.22 31.69 20.97
N GLY A 685 -17.65 30.52 21.26
CA GLY A 685 -18.34 29.22 21.11
C GLY A 685 -18.39 28.71 19.67
N ASN A 686 -18.74 27.42 19.49
CA ASN A 686 -18.96 26.77 18.19
C ASN A 686 -17.78 26.81 17.19
N PHE A 687 -16.55 27.02 17.65
CA PHE A 687 -15.36 26.97 16.77
C PHE A 687 -14.75 25.56 16.77
N MET A 688 -14.26 25.14 15.61
CA MET A 688 -13.59 23.85 15.44
C MET A 688 -12.07 24.05 15.41
N GLY A 689 -11.31 23.26 16.18
CA GLY A 689 -9.84 23.25 16.13
C GLY A 689 -9.15 23.41 17.49
N GLY A 690 -7.85 23.12 17.53
CA GLY A 690 -7.02 23.28 18.72
C GLY A 690 -6.55 24.72 18.98
N ASN A 691 -5.91 24.96 20.14
CA ASN A 691 -5.35 26.26 20.48
C ASN A 691 -4.12 26.58 19.60
N VAL A 692 -4.25 27.53 18.67
CA VAL A 692 -3.19 27.90 17.72
C VAL A 692 -3.01 29.42 17.66
N SER A 693 -1.76 29.87 17.57
CA SER A 693 -1.40 31.25 17.22
C SER A 693 -0.42 31.22 16.04
N ARG A 694 -0.83 31.76 14.90
CA ARG A 694 -0.03 31.83 13.67
C ARG A 694 -0.06 33.24 13.07
N PRO A 695 1.08 33.77 12.61
CA PRO A 695 1.09 35.00 11.83
C PRO A 695 0.49 34.72 10.44
N LEU A 696 -0.36 35.62 9.94
CA LEU A 696 -0.91 35.58 8.57
C LEU A 696 -0.40 36.79 7.78
N LYS A 697 -0.06 36.58 6.51
CA LYS A 697 0.46 37.62 5.61
C LYS A 697 -0.46 37.91 4.44
N TRP A 698 -1.12 36.87 3.92
CA TRP A 698 -2.00 36.97 2.77
C TRP A 698 -3.36 36.38 3.07
N VAL A 699 -4.38 36.93 2.42
CA VAL A 699 -5.75 36.42 2.45
C VAL A 699 -6.21 36.22 1.02
N ILE A 700 -6.70 35.01 0.71
CA ILE A 700 -7.45 34.70 -0.50
C ILE A 700 -8.91 34.62 -0.07
N TRP A 701 -9.73 35.56 -0.55
CA TRP A 701 -11.17 35.62 -0.23
C TRP A 701 -11.98 35.33 -1.48
N VAL A 702 -12.81 34.28 -1.43
CA VAL A 702 -13.85 34.03 -2.43
C VAL A 702 -15.15 34.57 -1.87
N ASP A 703 -15.75 35.52 -2.58
CA ASP A 703 -17.00 36.14 -2.15
C ASP A 703 -18.19 35.18 -2.36
N PRO A 704 -18.96 34.84 -1.30
CA PRO A 704 -20.10 33.93 -1.40
C PRO A 704 -21.21 34.39 -2.36
N GLU A 705 -21.60 35.66 -2.33
CA GLU A 705 -22.79 36.12 -3.07
C GLU A 705 -22.61 36.04 -4.60
N PRO A 706 -21.47 36.47 -5.17
CA PRO A 706 -21.18 36.27 -6.59
C PRO A 706 -20.97 34.79 -6.92
N TYR A 707 -20.30 34.02 -6.05
CA TYR A 707 -19.96 32.63 -6.32
C TYR A 707 -21.19 31.74 -6.53
N VAL A 708 -22.25 31.91 -5.73
CA VAL A 708 -23.50 31.14 -5.83
C VAL A 708 -24.16 31.31 -7.20
N LYS A 709 -24.04 32.49 -7.81
CA LYS A 709 -24.65 32.84 -9.10
C LYS A 709 -23.87 32.29 -10.30
N LEU A 710 -22.66 31.76 -10.09
CA LEU A 710 -21.81 31.28 -11.17
C LEU A 710 -22.31 29.95 -11.77
N PRO A 711 -22.18 29.76 -13.10
CA PRO A 711 -22.34 28.46 -13.74
C PRO A 711 -21.33 27.43 -13.23
N LEU A 712 -21.65 26.14 -13.38
CA LEU A 712 -20.81 25.03 -12.92
C LEU A 712 -19.38 25.09 -13.49
N SER A 713 -19.22 25.43 -14.77
CA SER A 713 -17.90 25.56 -15.41
C SER A 713 -17.03 26.63 -14.75
N GLU A 714 -17.60 27.79 -14.42
CA GLU A 714 -16.88 28.90 -13.80
C GLU A 714 -16.51 28.58 -12.35
N LYS A 715 -17.33 27.81 -11.63
CA LYS A 715 -16.99 27.31 -10.29
C LYS A 715 -15.75 26.40 -10.30
N TYR A 716 -15.62 25.53 -11.31
CA TYR A 716 -14.40 24.75 -11.51
C TYR A 716 -13.21 25.63 -11.92
N GLU A 717 -13.42 26.70 -12.70
CA GLU A 717 -12.34 27.65 -13.00
C GLU A 717 -11.84 28.40 -11.78
N ILE A 718 -12.72 28.74 -10.82
CA ILE A 718 -12.34 29.32 -9.53
C ILE A 718 -11.43 28.34 -8.75
N ALA A 719 -11.79 27.06 -8.68
CA ALA A 719 -10.94 26.04 -8.05
C ALA A 719 -9.54 25.99 -8.70
N ARG A 720 -9.48 25.97 -10.04
CA ARG A 720 -8.22 25.99 -10.79
C ARG A 720 -7.43 27.29 -10.58
N LEU A 721 -8.12 28.43 -10.43
CA LEU A 721 -7.48 29.71 -10.13
C LEU A 721 -6.83 29.69 -8.74
N ILE A 722 -7.52 29.13 -7.74
CA ILE A 722 -6.99 28.93 -6.40
C ILE A 722 -5.77 28.02 -6.46
N GLY A 723 -5.82 26.93 -7.23
CA GLY A 723 -4.66 26.09 -7.52
C GLY A 723 -3.47 26.87 -8.09
N ARG A 724 -3.70 27.80 -9.03
CA ARG A 724 -2.64 28.69 -9.55
C ARG A 724 -2.08 29.64 -8.50
N LEU A 725 -2.92 30.17 -7.60
CA LEU A 725 -2.48 31.03 -6.50
C LEU A 725 -1.69 30.23 -5.46
N ASN A 726 -2.14 29.03 -5.11
CA ASN A 726 -1.47 28.09 -4.22
C ASN A 726 -0.07 27.73 -4.73
N LYS A 727 0.09 27.51 -6.05
CA LYS A 727 1.41 27.27 -6.67
C LYS A 727 2.36 28.48 -6.59
N ARG A 728 1.85 29.70 -6.41
CA ARG A 728 2.70 30.90 -6.19
C ARG A 728 3.19 31.02 -4.76
N ILE A 729 2.61 30.28 -3.81
CA ILE A 729 3.09 30.21 -2.43
C ILE A 729 4.31 29.30 -2.42
N ALA A 730 5.49 29.90 -2.57
CA ALA A 730 6.75 29.15 -2.62
C ALA A 730 7.16 28.54 -1.27
N ASP A 731 6.69 29.12 -0.15
CA ASP A 731 7.08 28.73 1.21
C ASP A 731 5.97 29.13 2.20
N LYS A 732 5.42 28.14 2.91
CA LYS A 732 4.33 28.30 3.90
C LYS A 732 4.71 29.21 5.06
N GLU A 733 5.97 29.19 5.49
CA GLU A 733 6.45 29.95 6.64
C GLU A 733 6.72 31.41 6.27
N LYS A 734 7.20 31.66 5.03
CA LYS A 734 7.48 33.03 4.56
C LYS A 734 6.26 33.77 4.02
N SER A 735 5.26 33.03 3.56
CA SER A 735 4.03 33.57 2.99
C SER A 735 2.80 32.90 3.57
N PRO A 736 2.59 32.98 4.90
CA PRO A 736 1.46 32.32 5.52
C PRO A 736 0.15 32.91 5.01
N THR A 737 -0.68 32.06 4.44
CA THR A 737 -1.86 32.47 3.66
C THR A 737 -3.12 31.83 4.22
N LEU A 738 -4.13 32.66 4.47
CA LEU A 738 -5.47 32.25 4.84
C LEU A 738 -6.36 32.22 3.59
N LEU A 739 -6.99 31.08 3.33
CA LEU A 739 -8.05 30.95 2.33
C LEU A 739 -9.40 31.01 3.03
N LEU A 740 -10.28 31.87 2.54
CA LEU A 740 -11.64 32.04 3.03
C LEU A 740 -12.60 31.95 1.84
N GLY A 741 -13.72 31.26 2.01
CA GLY A 741 -14.70 31.21 0.93
C GLY A 741 -16.00 30.50 1.28
N PRO A 742 -16.92 30.44 0.31
CA PRO A 742 -18.28 29.97 0.53
C PRO A 742 -18.35 28.46 0.69
N GLY A 743 -18.95 28.05 1.80
CA GLY A 743 -19.27 26.66 2.07
C GLY A 743 -18.06 25.74 2.07
N ARG A 744 -18.26 24.52 1.58
CA ARG A 744 -17.29 23.44 1.73
C ARG A 744 -16.17 23.50 0.70
N TRP A 745 -14.92 23.41 1.14
CA TRP A 745 -13.78 23.16 0.25
C TRP A 745 -13.60 21.66 0.00
N GLY A 746 -13.08 21.24 -1.16
CA GLY A 746 -12.83 19.81 -1.39
C GLY A 746 -14.05 18.99 -1.78
N THR A 747 -15.13 19.64 -2.21
CA THR A 747 -16.39 18.97 -2.56
C THR A 747 -16.39 18.51 -4.02
N SER A 748 -16.85 17.29 -4.30
CA SER A 748 -17.19 16.85 -5.66
C SER A 748 -18.43 17.57 -6.22
N THR A 749 -19.15 18.28 -5.36
CA THR A 749 -20.38 18.99 -5.66
C THR A 749 -20.23 20.51 -5.48
N PRO A 750 -20.10 21.30 -6.58
CA PRO A 750 -19.85 22.75 -6.51
C PRO A 750 -21.04 23.61 -6.04
N SER A 751 -22.21 23.02 -5.79
CA SER A 751 -23.36 23.69 -5.16
C SER A 751 -23.14 23.91 -3.66
N MET A 752 -22.36 23.04 -3.01
CA MET A 752 -22.08 23.04 -1.57
C MET A 752 -20.84 23.84 -1.17
N GLY A 753 -20.05 24.28 -2.16
CA GLY A 753 -18.84 25.07 -1.95
C GLY A 753 -17.90 25.00 -3.14
N VAL A 754 -16.59 25.12 -2.92
CA VAL A 754 -15.59 25.22 -4.00
C VAL A 754 -14.93 23.86 -4.26
N PRO A 755 -14.99 23.33 -5.51
CA PRO A 755 -14.52 21.99 -5.85
C PRO A 755 -12.99 21.95 -6.06
N VAL A 756 -12.23 22.35 -5.05
CA VAL A 756 -10.77 22.26 -5.07
C VAL A 756 -10.30 20.84 -4.80
N SER A 757 -9.24 20.38 -5.45
CA SER A 757 -8.50 19.21 -4.95
C SER A 757 -7.57 19.62 -3.81
N PHE A 758 -7.13 18.67 -2.99
CA PHE A 758 -6.12 18.97 -1.95
C PHE A 758 -4.83 19.54 -2.55
N SER A 759 -4.41 19.04 -3.73
CA SER A 759 -3.26 19.54 -4.48
C SER A 759 -3.36 21.03 -4.85
N GLU A 760 -4.58 21.59 -4.92
CA GLU A 760 -4.84 23.00 -5.21
C GLU A 760 -4.79 23.93 -4.00
N ILE A 761 -4.76 23.40 -2.77
CA ILE A 761 -4.74 24.19 -1.53
C ILE A 761 -3.61 23.81 -0.58
N SER A 762 -2.77 22.87 -1.02
CA SER A 762 -1.72 22.22 -0.24
C SER A 762 -0.71 23.17 0.42
N ASN A 763 -0.45 24.36 -0.14
CA ASN A 763 0.53 25.34 0.34
C ASN A 763 -0.08 26.43 1.24
N LEU A 764 -1.34 26.32 1.64
CA LEU A 764 -1.97 27.28 2.55
C LEU A 764 -1.58 27.04 4.02
N THR A 765 -1.81 28.05 4.86
CA THR A 765 -1.54 27.99 6.32
C THR A 765 -2.83 27.82 7.12
N ALA A 766 -3.91 28.45 6.65
CA ALA A 766 -5.22 28.33 7.25
C ALA A 766 -6.30 28.31 6.16
N LEU A 767 -7.38 27.60 6.43
CA LEU A 767 -8.55 27.50 5.57
C LEU A 767 -9.78 27.77 6.43
N ALA A 768 -10.66 28.62 5.92
CA ALA A 768 -11.85 29.06 6.61
C ALA A 768 -13.09 28.90 5.72
N GLU A 769 -14.06 28.16 6.24
CA GLU A 769 -15.35 27.94 5.59
C GLU A 769 -16.35 28.97 6.11
N VAL A 770 -17.02 29.65 5.17
CA VAL A 770 -18.01 30.68 5.51
C VAL A 770 -19.39 30.15 5.16
N ALA A 771 -20.22 29.93 6.17
CA ALA A 771 -21.63 29.60 5.97
C ALA A 771 -22.37 30.82 5.39
N PHE A 772 -23.16 30.61 4.33
CA PHE A 772 -23.98 31.65 3.71
C PHE A 772 -25.43 31.15 3.60
N THR A 773 -26.40 32.02 3.92
CA THR A 773 -27.83 31.66 3.97
C THR A 773 -28.56 31.91 2.64
N ALA A 774 -27.88 32.49 1.66
CA ALA A 774 -28.42 32.84 0.35
C ALA A 774 -28.51 31.60 -0.56
N GLY A 775 -29.46 30.73 -0.26
CA GLY A 775 -29.67 29.42 -0.86
C GLY A 775 -30.06 28.46 0.26
N GLU A 776 -31.05 27.61 0.08
CA GLU A 776 -31.61 26.75 1.14
C GLU A 776 -30.63 25.68 1.70
N LEU A 777 -29.32 25.82 1.47
CA LEU A 777 -28.25 24.90 1.83
C LEU A 777 -27.34 25.57 2.87
N MET A 778 -27.36 25.05 4.11
CA MET A 778 -26.27 25.31 5.06
C MET A 778 -25.16 24.29 4.75
N PRO A 779 -23.95 24.73 4.39
CA PRO A 779 -22.87 23.80 4.05
C PRO A 779 -22.43 23.05 5.29
N GLU A 780 -22.42 21.72 5.22
CA GLU A 780 -21.72 20.94 6.22
C GLU A 780 -20.21 21.15 6.08
N LEU A 781 -19.61 21.40 7.23
CA LEU A 781 -18.19 21.66 7.41
C LEU A 781 -17.36 20.43 7.01
N SER A 782 -16.22 20.62 6.34
CA SER A 782 -15.34 19.55 5.80
C SER A 782 -14.88 18.49 6.83
N PHE A 783 -15.06 18.75 8.12
CA PHE A 783 -14.59 17.99 9.27
C PHE A 783 -14.92 16.47 9.26
N GLY A 784 -13.92 15.61 9.42
CA GLY A 784 -14.09 14.14 9.45
C GLY A 784 -14.16 13.46 8.08
N SER A 785 -14.18 14.20 6.97
CA SER A 785 -13.91 13.63 5.64
C SER A 785 -12.41 13.38 5.45
N HIS A 786 -12.04 12.56 4.46
CA HIS A 786 -10.63 12.42 4.04
C HIS A 786 -9.98 13.78 3.75
N PHE A 787 -10.73 14.71 3.16
CA PHE A 787 -10.25 16.07 2.90
C PHE A 787 -9.88 16.85 4.18
N PHE A 788 -10.61 16.67 5.29
CA PHE A 788 -10.24 17.32 6.56
C PHE A 788 -9.01 16.67 7.19
N GLN A 789 -8.87 15.34 7.09
CA GLN A 789 -7.66 14.66 7.53
C GLN A 789 -6.45 15.18 6.76
N ASP A 790 -6.57 15.34 5.44
CA ASP A 790 -5.55 15.97 4.60
C ASP A 790 -5.17 17.38 5.11
N LEU A 791 -6.14 18.22 5.51
CA LEU A 791 -5.87 19.55 6.09
C LEU A 791 -5.08 19.46 7.41
N VAL A 792 -5.53 18.62 8.34
CA VAL A 792 -4.90 18.42 9.66
C VAL A 792 -3.47 17.93 9.49
N GLU A 793 -3.26 16.95 8.62
CA GLU A 793 -1.94 16.42 8.33
C GLU A 793 -1.04 17.47 7.68
N ALA A 794 -1.56 18.23 6.71
CA ALA A 794 -0.82 19.25 5.97
C ALA A 794 -0.50 20.50 6.80
N ASP A 795 -0.88 20.45 8.08
CA ASP A 795 -0.71 21.52 9.04
C ASP A 795 -1.44 22.81 8.62
N ILE A 796 -2.57 22.64 7.92
CA ILE A 796 -3.47 23.72 7.54
C ILE A 796 -4.48 23.89 8.67
N PHE A 797 -4.47 25.04 9.32
CA PHE A 797 -5.43 25.33 10.37
C PHE A 797 -6.82 25.48 9.76
N TYR A 798 -7.75 24.63 10.18
CA TYR A 798 -9.13 24.67 9.71
C TYR A 798 -9.98 25.52 10.66
N LEU A 799 -10.74 26.44 10.08
CA LEU A 799 -11.71 27.30 10.74
C LEU A 799 -13.06 27.15 10.01
N ALA A 800 -14.15 27.20 10.76
CA ALA A 800 -15.49 27.08 10.23
C ALA A 800 -16.49 27.85 11.09
#